data_AF-A0A7J6XHZ2-F1
#
_entry.id   AF-A0A7J6XHZ2-F1
#
_cell.length_a   1.000
_cell.length_b   1.000
_cell.length_c   1.000
_cell.angle_alpha   90.00
_cell.angle_beta   90.00
_cell.angle_gamma   90.00
#
_symmetry.space_group_name_H-M   'P 1'
#
loop_
_entity.id
_entity.type
_entity.pdbx_description
1 polymer ?
#
loop_
_entity_poly.entity_id
_entity_poly.type
_entity_poly.pdbx_seq_one_letter_code
_entity_poly.pdbx_strand_id
1 'polypeptide(L)'
;MWRYCGRLHVALLRRRWALTVSPTGVAVRLHGAPTSEPCERHAQRHWDSGTRQPRVSFGASGTCRPQLGGVSGMLHRTGVVMAPRSGIPGDGSDAAARRRVEETRQPKWTMSSSVEDILLGGDTSTEMKLNDFLRNCVGGRAAVDEDDNVTMEVFVQEPDPYVQDQRLLRIIFNLTEYQEMKRELDEREILLEDITKLHHESVFSIEQWRDYEVKDTITSLARGKLNAALTQILREERRVAEERLIRAQEMKFTFSTNIEDVLFKGKVRVNEMKLNDFLTMELGGRGVMATNRSVLLKEFFKDPKKYIPDKGALNEIQATDAYARMEGAVRDEMDMEEDIKKLYQNGVHTLLKWSEAAAEVKATVHGITNEFLDVAFEEARNRMTTSAVMKLEGLYESVYNARWSHVVELPGGEGTGMDVREGKPKQSWTYKKVGNTLERDDGVQQSGAAPPVLMVLTSDKGWPYTLNAPHGSGNDLCVNCEVERVWQIVKGDLTKWFSNFDLTRKPSPLPRVLIGTPGIGKSVNAGSYLLYQLLHYDIKKLQVVVHCFGDTAYVFHKITKTVTKYTGEITSESVLCGLWQRGMKGYIIYDVARKGTPPDTGFAPCNGWGMIVVSSPEVSNYDGWEEQLKARRIIMNCPEEMVVKAMCAWIKRGVKPDKQAEYWRTVEEHMKKVGPIPRHIFDADEYGKRTKDVMRALEWINIGGQGRYFALGGSKLWYSEDPSHKLVKIVRSRTEKGAEVFLNAPIWADIGSRIADRLAKKLATEDLLLLILRSRGALASKYVEKLGLRVFMYGEFVSALVKELKELEATRT
;
A
#
# COMPACT_ATOMS: atom_id res chain seq x y z
N MET A 1 -15.47 70.17 -17.69
CA MET A 1 -14.22 69.63 -17.12
C MET A 1 -13.96 68.17 -17.55
N TRP A 2 -14.42 67.74 -18.73
CA TRP A 2 -14.28 66.35 -19.24
C TRP A 2 -13.83 66.30 -20.72
N ARG A 3 -13.02 67.30 -21.14
CA ARG A 3 -12.43 67.35 -22.49
C ARG A 3 -10.93 67.61 -22.53
N TYR A 4 -10.26 67.70 -21.39
CA TYR A 4 -8.81 67.86 -21.31
C TYR A 4 -8.30 67.10 -20.10
N CYS A 5 -7.70 65.93 -20.32
CA CYS A 5 -6.64 65.33 -19.52
C CYS A 5 -6.30 63.96 -20.12
N GLY A 6 -5.21 63.92 -20.88
CA GLY A 6 -4.62 62.70 -21.41
C GLY A 6 -3.52 62.14 -20.50
N ARG A 7 -3.27 60.84 -20.68
CA ARG A 7 -2.07 60.05 -20.34
C ARG A 7 -1.60 60.03 -18.87
N LEU A 8 -1.93 58.93 -18.18
CA LEU A 8 -1.10 58.39 -17.11
C LEU A 8 -0.27 57.21 -17.67
N HIS A 9 1.06 57.35 -17.70
CA HIS A 9 1.99 56.26 -17.98
C HIS A 9 2.49 55.69 -16.66
N VAL A 10 2.13 54.44 -16.35
CA VAL A 10 2.85 53.64 -15.34
C VAL A 10 3.71 52.65 -16.11
N ALA A 11 5.01 52.91 -16.12
CA ALA A 11 6.00 52.05 -16.73
C ALA A 11 6.29 50.85 -15.81
N LEU A 12 5.71 49.69 -16.14
CA LEU A 12 6.25 48.38 -15.75
C LEU A 12 6.45 47.54 -17.03
N LEU A 13 7.69 47.54 -17.50
CA LEU A 13 8.33 46.58 -18.43
C LEU A 13 7.52 46.12 -19.68
N ARG A 14 7.60 46.96 -20.72
CA ARG A 14 7.64 46.69 -22.18
C ARG A 14 7.07 45.37 -22.74
N ARG A 15 5.97 45.46 -23.52
CA ARG A 15 5.96 45.40 -25.00
C ARG A 15 4.65 46.02 -25.54
N ARG A 16 4.80 46.88 -26.55
CA ARG A 16 3.79 47.78 -27.15
C ARG A 16 2.75 47.04 -27.98
N TRP A 17 1.46 47.42 -27.86
CA TRP A 17 0.53 47.56 -28.99
C TRP A 17 -0.39 48.77 -28.73
N ALA A 18 -0.57 49.61 -29.76
CA ALA A 18 -1.45 50.77 -29.75
C ALA A 18 -2.77 50.40 -30.42
N LEU A 19 -3.90 50.90 -29.89
CA LEU A 19 -5.21 50.84 -30.54
C LEU A 19 -5.81 52.24 -30.53
N THR A 20 -5.88 52.83 -31.72
CA THR A 20 -6.62 54.06 -32.04
C THR A 20 -8.10 53.72 -32.21
N VAL A 21 -9.00 54.43 -31.51
CA VAL A 21 -10.43 54.45 -31.83
C VAL A 21 -10.89 55.91 -31.89
N SER A 22 -11.39 56.29 -33.06
CA SER A 22 -12.03 57.58 -33.36
C SER A 22 -13.53 57.52 -33.00
N PRO A 23 -14.15 58.59 -32.47
CA PRO A 23 -15.56 58.59 -32.10
C PRO A 23 -16.43 59.19 -33.21
N THR A 24 -17.52 58.51 -33.57
CA THR A 24 -18.70 59.18 -34.14
C THR A 24 -19.94 58.40 -33.73
N GLY A 25 -20.87 59.07 -33.04
CA GLY A 25 -22.13 58.49 -32.60
C GLY A 25 -23.27 58.74 -33.60
N VAL A 26 -24.40 58.04 -33.41
CA VAL A 26 -25.76 58.58 -33.16
C VAL A 26 -26.83 57.48 -33.38
N ALA A 27 -27.56 57.21 -32.28
CA ALA A 27 -28.99 56.99 -32.05
C ALA A 27 -29.90 55.90 -32.70
N VAL A 28 -30.84 55.47 -31.82
CA VAL A 28 -32.26 55.06 -31.97
C VAL A 28 -32.61 53.57 -31.74
N ARG A 29 -33.73 53.41 -31.02
CA ARG A 29 -34.34 52.29 -30.26
C ARG A 29 -35.49 51.66 -31.06
N LEU A 30 -35.94 50.43 -30.75
CA LEU A 30 -37.37 50.12 -30.50
C LEU A 30 -37.63 48.68 -29.99
N HIS A 31 -38.81 48.56 -29.37
CA HIS A 31 -39.36 47.56 -28.44
C HIS A 31 -39.82 46.23 -29.05
N GLY A 32 -39.96 45.21 -28.18
CA GLY A 32 -40.96 44.14 -28.34
C GLY A 32 -40.81 42.99 -27.34
N ALA A 33 -41.55 43.02 -26.24
CA ALA A 33 -41.85 41.84 -25.42
C ALA A 33 -43.31 41.41 -25.70
N PRO A 34 -43.65 40.12 -25.57
CA PRO A 34 -44.57 39.77 -24.49
C PRO A 34 -44.24 38.47 -23.75
N THR A 35 -44.97 38.32 -22.65
CA THR A 35 -44.89 37.47 -21.46
C THR A 35 -45.22 35.96 -21.62
N SER A 36 -44.67 35.20 -20.66
CA SER A 36 -44.72 33.77 -20.28
C SER A 36 -46.05 32.97 -20.39
N GLU A 37 -46.02 31.75 -20.98
CA GLU A 37 -46.16 30.35 -20.43
C GLU A 37 -47.61 29.81 -20.21
N PRO A 38 -47.93 28.48 -20.28
CA PRO A 38 -47.21 27.36 -19.63
C PRO A 38 -47.16 25.96 -20.33
N CYS A 39 -46.48 25.05 -19.63
CA CYS A 39 -46.19 23.60 -19.83
C CYS A 39 -47.21 22.69 -20.55
N GLU A 40 -46.69 21.69 -21.28
CA GLU A 40 -47.23 20.32 -21.32
C GLU A 40 -46.19 19.25 -21.78
N ARG A 41 -46.36 18.00 -21.30
CA ARG A 41 -45.45 16.85 -21.44
C ARG A 41 -45.86 15.88 -22.58
N HIS A 42 -44.84 15.18 -23.10
CA HIS A 42 -44.79 13.85 -23.74
C HIS A 42 -45.29 13.67 -25.20
N ALA A 43 -44.41 13.23 -26.12
CA ALA A 43 -44.20 11.82 -26.49
C ALA A 43 -43.39 11.66 -27.82
N GLN A 44 -42.78 10.49 -27.99
CA GLN A 44 -41.93 10.01 -29.10
C GLN A 44 -42.48 10.15 -30.54
N ARG A 45 -41.56 10.35 -31.51
CA ARG A 45 -41.18 9.43 -32.63
C ARG A 45 -40.13 10.10 -33.54
N HIS A 46 -38.93 9.50 -33.68
CA HIS A 46 -38.46 8.64 -34.79
C HIS A 46 -38.21 9.38 -36.12
N TRP A 47 -36.94 9.50 -36.52
CA TRP A 47 -36.49 9.52 -37.91
C TRP A 47 -35.06 8.97 -38.03
N ASP A 48 -34.91 8.02 -38.94
CA ASP A 48 -33.72 7.26 -39.30
C ASP A 48 -32.92 7.91 -40.44
N SER A 49 -31.71 7.36 -40.64
CA SER A 49 -30.80 7.41 -41.81
C SER A 49 -29.80 8.58 -41.86
N GLY A 50 -28.49 8.39 -42.11
CA GLY A 50 -27.68 7.19 -42.34
C GLY A 50 -26.22 7.57 -42.66
N THR A 51 -25.25 6.83 -42.10
CA THR A 51 -23.86 6.53 -42.57
C THR A 51 -22.94 7.70 -43.02
N ARG A 52 -21.70 7.89 -42.54
CA ARG A 52 -20.59 6.94 -42.28
C ARG A 52 -19.61 7.48 -41.22
N GLN A 53 -19.22 6.64 -40.25
CA GLN A 53 -18.07 6.81 -39.36
C GLN A 53 -16.89 5.95 -39.83
N PRO A 54 -15.62 6.35 -39.64
CA PRO A 54 -14.52 5.44 -39.35
C PRO A 54 -14.48 5.12 -37.84
N ARG A 55 -14.47 3.83 -37.52
CA ARG A 55 -14.63 3.27 -36.18
C ARG A 55 -13.35 3.37 -35.34
N VAL A 56 -13.52 3.84 -34.11
CA VAL A 56 -12.69 3.57 -32.92
C VAL A 56 -13.28 2.32 -32.24
N SER A 57 -12.44 1.41 -31.78
CA SER A 57 -12.87 0.15 -31.15
C SER A 57 -12.83 0.26 -29.62
N PHE A 58 -13.99 0.28 -28.97
CA PHE A 58 -14.19 -0.21 -27.59
C PHE A 58 -15.53 -0.93 -27.55
N GLY A 59 -15.50 -2.23 -27.21
CA GLY A 59 -16.69 -3.06 -27.05
C GLY A 59 -16.84 -3.49 -25.59
N ALA A 60 -18.03 -3.30 -25.04
CA ALA A 60 -18.51 -3.94 -23.84
C ALA A 60 -19.61 -4.96 -24.23
N SER A 61 -19.63 -6.12 -23.60
CA SER A 61 -20.87 -6.80 -23.17
C SER A 61 -20.53 -8.05 -22.36
N GLY A 62 -21.37 -8.32 -21.37
CA GLY A 62 -21.31 -9.53 -20.55
C GLY A 62 -22.27 -10.62 -21.00
N THR A 63 -22.18 -11.71 -20.23
CA THR A 63 -23.09 -12.85 -20.04
C THR A 63 -23.02 -14.08 -20.96
N CYS A 64 -23.07 -15.21 -20.25
CA CYS A 64 -23.42 -16.60 -20.64
C CYS A 64 -22.33 -17.51 -21.22
N ARG A 65 -21.89 -18.44 -20.37
CA ARG A 65 -21.19 -19.70 -20.69
C ARG A 65 -22.00 -20.54 -21.70
N PRO A 66 -21.29 -21.32 -22.52
CA PRO A 66 -21.68 -22.70 -22.77
C PRO A 66 -20.60 -23.71 -22.36
N GLN A 67 -21.07 -24.93 -22.25
CA GLN A 67 -20.48 -26.14 -21.67
C GLN A 67 -20.05 -27.10 -22.80
N LEU A 68 -19.21 -28.09 -22.45
CA LEU A 68 -18.80 -29.30 -23.21
C LEU A 68 -17.75 -29.04 -24.31
N GLY A 69 -16.63 -29.77 -24.46
CA GLY A 69 -16.06 -31.02 -23.95
C GLY A 69 -14.95 -31.39 -24.98
N GLY A 70 -13.84 -32.08 -24.73
CA GLY A 70 -13.36 -32.80 -23.57
C GLY A 70 -11.97 -33.42 -23.83
N VAL A 71 -11.38 -33.86 -22.72
CA VAL A 71 -10.58 -35.08 -22.52
C VAL A 71 -9.11 -35.16 -22.98
N SER A 72 -8.22 -35.17 -21.97
CA SER A 72 -7.26 -36.24 -21.63
C SER A 72 -6.57 -35.84 -20.31
N GLY A 73 -6.55 -36.56 -19.18
CA GLY A 73 -7.02 -37.88 -18.82
C GLY A 73 -6.02 -38.51 -17.84
N MET A 74 -6.27 -38.49 -16.51
CA MET A 74 -6.04 -39.63 -15.62
C MET A 74 -6.76 -39.43 -14.27
N LEU A 75 -7.37 -40.52 -13.79
CA LEU A 75 -8.58 -40.58 -12.97
C LEU A 75 -8.30 -40.96 -11.51
N HIS A 76 -8.87 -40.20 -10.56
CA HIS A 76 -9.28 -40.74 -9.26
C HIS A 76 -10.72 -41.27 -9.37
N ARG A 77 -10.92 -42.54 -9.01
CA ARG A 77 -12.22 -43.22 -9.03
C ARG A 77 -13.03 -42.89 -7.79
N THR A 78 -14.15 -42.20 -7.99
CA THR A 78 -15.32 -42.27 -7.10
C THR A 78 -16.35 -43.18 -7.78
N GLY A 79 -16.80 -44.23 -7.10
CA GLY A 79 -17.91 -45.07 -7.56
C GLY A 79 -19.04 -44.99 -6.54
N VAL A 80 -20.25 -44.70 -7.02
CA VAL A 80 -21.49 -44.81 -6.25
C VAL A 80 -22.37 -45.89 -6.89
N VAL A 81 -23.12 -46.56 -6.02
CA VAL A 81 -24.31 -47.39 -6.20
C VAL A 81 -24.05 -48.89 -6.41
N MET A 82 -24.36 -49.69 -5.39
CA MET A 82 -25.56 -50.56 -5.35
C MET A 82 -25.77 -51.06 -3.91
N ALA A 83 -27.01 -50.98 -3.42
CA ALA A 83 -27.42 -51.55 -2.14
C ALA A 83 -27.51 -53.08 -2.22
N PRO A 84 -27.06 -53.83 -1.19
CA PRO A 84 -27.49 -55.21 -0.96
C PRO A 84 -28.63 -55.25 0.05
N ARG A 85 -29.62 -56.09 -0.26
CA ARG A 85 -30.76 -56.46 0.59
C ARG A 85 -30.31 -57.27 1.82
N SER A 86 -31.14 -57.17 2.85
CA SER A 86 -31.18 -57.92 4.11
C SER A 86 -30.81 -59.41 4.04
N GLY A 87 -30.06 -59.88 5.04
CA GLY A 87 -29.95 -61.31 5.41
C GLY A 87 -29.01 -61.58 6.59
N ILE A 88 -29.59 -61.75 7.79
CA ILE A 88 -29.24 -62.59 8.97
C ILE A 88 -27.78 -62.58 9.54
N PRO A 89 -27.61 -62.41 10.89
CA PRO A 89 -26.31 -62.20 11.54
C PRO A 89 -25.62 -63.50 12.01
N GLY A 90 -24.28 -63.49 12.02
CA GLY A 90 -23.48 -64.58 12.58
C GLY A 90 -21.98 -64.25 12.67
N ASP A 91 -21.57 -63.92 13.90
CA ASP A 91 -20.23 -63.93 14.51
C ASP A 91 -19.02 -63.18 13.89
N GLY A 92 -18.20 -62.63 14.79
CA GLY A 92 -16.75 -62.63 14.59
C GLY A 92 -16.05 -61.36 14.10
N SER A 93 -16.50 -60.12 14.37
CA SER A 93 -15.63 -58.95 14.07
C SER A 93 -15.91 -57.64 14.84
N ASP A 94 -16.31 -57.68 16.11
CA ASP A 94 -16.68 -56.46 16.86
C ASP A 94 -15.51 -55.79 17.62
N ALA A 95 -14.33 -56.40 17.66
CA ALA A 95 -13.18 -55.84 18.40
C ALA A 95 -12.44 -54.72 17.65
N ALA A 96 -12.52 -54.69 16.31
CA ALA A 96 -11.84 -53.67 15.49
C ALA A 96 -12.67 -52.40 15.28
N ALA A 97 -14.00 -52.49 15.41
CA ALA A 97 -14.91 -51.35 15.27
C ALA A 97 -14.95 -50.46 16.52
N ARG A 98 -14.84 -51.02 17.73
CA ARG A 98 -14.82 -50.24 18.99
C ARG A 98 -13.62 -49.30 19.07
N ARG A 99 -12.44 -49.75 18.63
CA ARG A 99 -11.21 -48.94 18.67
C ARG A 99 -11.22 -47.71 17.74
N ARG A 100 -12.10 -47.65 16.71
CA ARG A 100 -12.24 -46.48 15.81
C ARG A 100 -13.41 -45.56 16.14
N VAL A 101 -14.37 -46.00 16.96
CA VAL A 101 -15.52 -45.16 17.35
C VAL A 101 -15.22 -44.39 18.66
N GLU A 102 -14.35 -44.91 19.53
CA GLU A 102 -13.90 -44.24 20.77
C GLU A 102 -13.14 -42.92 20.53
N GLU A 103 -12.37 -42.79 19.43
CA GLU A 103 -11.62 -41.55 19.13
C GLU A 103 -12.53 -40.37 18.72
N THR A 104 -13.80 -40.63 18.41
CA THR A 104 -14.75 -39.58 17.95
C THR A 104 -15.57 -38.94 19.07
N ARG A 105 -15.39 -39.34 20.34
CA ARG A 105 -16.19 -38.84 21.48
C ARG A 105 -15.41 -38.48 22.75
N GLN A 106 -14.08 -38.34 22.72
CA GLN A 106 -13.37 -37.83 23.91
C GLN A 106 -13.66 -36.33 24.13
N PRO A 107 -14.06 -35.91 25.35
CA PRO A 107 -14.22 -34.49 25.68
C PRO A 107 -12.90 -33.75 25.45
N LYS A 108 -12.95 -32.63 24.70
CA LYS A 108 -11.79 -31.76 24.49
C LYS A 108 -11.63 -30.86 25.72
N TRP A 109 -10.80 -31.28 26.66
CA TRP A 109 -10.46 -30.49 27.84
C TRP A 109 -9.66 -29.23 27.47
N THR A 110 -9.77 -28.19 28.29
CA THR A 110 -9.02 -26.94 28.21
C THR A 110 -8.38 -26.64 29.58
N MET A 111 -7.46 -25.68 29.66
CA MET A 111 -6.84 -25.28 30.94
C MET A 111 -7.88 -24.84 32.00
N SER A 112 -9.02 -24.32 31.55
CA SER A 112 -10.15 -23.93 32.39
C SER A 112 -11.11 -25.08 32.76
N SER A 113 -10.88 -26.30 32.26
CA SER A 113 -11.71 -27.46 32.62
C SER A 113 -11.57 -27.76 34.10
N SER A 114 -12.71 -28.04 34.74
CA SER A 114 -12.71 -28.31 36.17
C SER A 114 -12.12 -29.69 36.47
N VAL A 115 -11.50 -29.80 37.64
CA VAL A 115 -11.00 -31.09 38.16
C VAL A 115 -12.15 -32.08 38.34
N GLU A 116 -13.31 -31.59 38.79
CA GLU A 116 -14.52 -32.38 38.97
C GLU A 116 -15.01 -32.97 37.65
N ASP A 117 -15.13 -32.17 36.60
CA ASP A 117 -15.58 -32.63 35.28
C ASP A 117 -14.62 -33.66 34.68
N ILE A 118 -13.32 -33.59 34.96
CA ILE A 118 -12.33 -34.52 34.39
C ILE A 118 -12.28 -35.83 35.15
N LEU A 119 -12.46 -35.78 36.48
CA LEU A 119 -12.47 -36.98 37.31
C LEU A 119 -13.78 -37.75 37.16
N LEU A 120 -14.90 -37.04 37.05
CA LEU A 120 -16.25 -37.61 36.97
C LEU A 120 -16.81 -37.69 35.53
N GLY A 121 -16.16 -37.05 34.55
CA GLY A 121 -16.67 -36.92 33.19
C GLY A 121 -16.66 -38.23 32.41
N GLY A 122 -17.84 -38.79 32.19
CA GLY A 122 -18.04 -39.94 31.31
C GLY A 122 -19.36 -40.69 31.51
N ASP A 123 -19.86 -40.80 32.75
CA ASP A 123 -20.91 -41.78 33.03
C ASP A 123 -22.26 -41.16 33.43
N THR A 124 -23.22 -41.27 32.51
CA THR A 124 -24.65 -41.03 32.74
C THR A 124 -25.37 -42.26 33.34
N SER A 125 -24.62 -43.27 33.78
CA SER A 125 -25.13 -44.54 34.31
C SER A 125 -25.93 -44.39 35.62
N THR A 126 -25.64 -43.34 36.41
CA THR A 126 -26.22 -43.17 37.76
C THR A 126 -27.70 -42.76 37.79
N GLU A 127 -28.30 -42.39 36.66
CA GLU A 127 -29.75 -42.11 36.60
C GLU A 127 -30.61 -43.35 36.30
N MET A 128 -30.00 -44.52 36.00
CA MET A 128 -30.76 -45.74 35.74
C MET A 128 -31.50 -46.20 36.99
N LYS A 129 -32.82 -46.44 36.86
CA LYS A 129 -33.63 -47.00 37.94
C LYS A 129 -33.49 -48.52 38.03
N LEU A 130 -33.71 -49.07 39.23
CA LEU A 130 -33.65 -50.50 39.52
C LEU A 130 -34.53 -51.32 38.57
N ASN A 131 -35.78 -50.89 38.30
CA ASN A 131 -36.65 -51.59 37.36
C ASN A 131 -36.17 -51.53 35.91
N ASP A 132 -35.51 -50.44 35.50
CA ASP A 132 -34.92 -50.35 34.16
C ASP A 132 -33.73 -51.31 34.04
N PHE A 133 -32.90 -51.41 35.08
CA PHE A 133 -31.79 -52.36 35.17
C PHE A 133 -32.28 -53.81 35.14
N LEU A 134 -33.28 -54.16 35.95
CA LEU A 134 -33.87 -55.50 36.00
C LEU A 134 -34.51 -55.90 34.66
N ARG A 135 -35.22 -54.96 34.03
CA ARG A 135 -35.84 -55.19 32.72
C ARG A 135 -34.79 -55.47 31.64
N ASN A 136 -33.66 -54.78 31.70
CA ASN A 136 -32.57 -54.91 30.73
C ASN A 136 -31.71 -56.18 30.96
N CYS A 137 -31.45 -56.56 32.22
CA CYS A 137 -30.48 -57.62 32.55
C CYS A 137 -31.11 -58.96 32.97
N VAL A 138 -32.32 -58.94 33.56
CA VAL A 138 -33.02 -60.12 34.09
C VAL A 138 -34.27 -60.46 33.27
N GLY A 139 -34.76 -59.50 32.46
CA GLY A 139 -35.93 -59.64 31.59
C GLY A 139 -37.24 -59.21 32.29
N GLY A 140 -38.22 -58.74 31.50
CA GLY A 140 -39.42 -58.00 31.96
C GLY A 140 -40.44 -58.70 32.87
N ARG A 141 -40.06 -59.77 33.58
CA ARG A 141 -40.85 -60.39 34.65
C ARG A 141 -40.37 -60.03 36.07
N ALA A 142 -39.17 -59.49 36.22
CA ALA A 142 -38.67 -58.98 37.50
C ALA A 142 -38.86 -57.47 37.56
N ALA A 143 -39.70 -57.01 38.49
CA ALA A 143 -39.90 -55.60 38.81
C ALA A 143 -40.20 -55.48 40.31
N VAL A 144 -39.66 -54.46 40.95
CA VAL A 144 -40.01 -54.02 42.29
C VAL A 144 -41.16 -53.02 42.23
N ASP A 145 -41.83 -52.81 43.37
CA ASP A 145 -42.90 -51.83 43.47
C ASP A 145 -42.41 -50.41 43.19
N GLU A 146 -43.34 -49.51 42.84
CA GLU A 146 -42.99 -48.16 42.40
C GLU A 146 -42.28 -47.34 43.50
N ASP A 147 -42.60 -47.63 44.77
CA ASP A 147 -41.96 -47.05 45.95
C ASP A 147 -40.51 -47.57 46.17
N ASP A 148 -40.20 -48.77 45.66
CA ASP A 148 -38.88 -49.42 45.78
C ASP A 148 -38.00 -49.24 44.54
N ASN A 149 -38.54 -48.61 43.49
CA ASN A 149 -37.86 -48.37 42.22
C ASN A 149 -36.86 -47.18 42.29
N VAL A 150 -35.86 -47.35 43.15
CA VAL A 150 -34.78 -46.39 43.39
C VAL A 150 -33.75 -46.36 42.26
N THR A 151 -32.86 -45.37 42.28
CA THR A 151 -31.70 -45.36 41.38
C THR A 151 -30.76 -46.51 41.73
N MET A 152 -30.04 -47.01 40.74
CA MET A 152 -29.07 -48.08 40.97
C MET A 152 -27.97 -47.68 41.96
N GLU A 153 -27.65 -46.40 42.09
CA GLU A 153 -26.73 -45.90 43.12
C GLU A 153 -27.22 -46.22 44.54
N VAL A 154 -28.48 -45.90 44.85
CA VAL A 154 -29.10 -46.20 46.16
C VAL A 154 -29.18 -47.71 46.39
N PHE A 155 -29.54 -48.46 45.34
CA PHE A 155 -29.64 -49.92 45.42
C PHE A 155 -28.29 -50.61 45.64
N VAL A 156 -27.20 -50.14 45.01
CA VAL A 156 -25.86 -50.74 45.17
C VAL A 156 -25.31 -50.52 46.58
N GLN A 157 -25.62 -49.37 47.19
CA GLN A 157 -25.21 -49.05 48.57
C GLN A 157 -25.90 -49.95 49.60
N GLU A 158 -27.22 -50.12 49.48
CA GLU A 158 -28.00 -50.93 50.41
C GLU A 158 -29.14 -51.66 49.67
N PRO A 159 -28.91 -52.87 49.12
CA PRO A 159 -29.87 -53.56 48.25
C PRO A 159 -31.01 -54.28 48.99
N ASP A 160 -30.79 -54.68 50.24
CA ASP A 160 -31.71 -55.51 51.04
C ASP A 160 -33.10 -54.88 51.30
N PRO A 161 -33.23 -53.56 51.53
CA PRO A 161 -34.53 -52.90 51.72
C PRO A 161 -35.42 -52.92 50.47
N TYR A 162 -34.82 -52.94 49.27
CA TYR A 162 -35.54 -52.73 48.01
C TYR A 162 -35.88 -54.03 47.27
N VAL A 163 -35.16 -55.13 47.55
CA VAL A 163 -35.47 -56.45 46.98
C VAL A 163 -35.49 -57.49 48.08
N GLN A 164 -36.69 -57.86 48.53
CA GLN A 164 -36.85 -58.86 49.59
C GLN A 164 -36.63 -60.30 49.11
N ASP A 165 -36.72 -60.56 47.79
CA ASP A 165 -36.45 -61.88 47.22
C ASP A 165 -34.94 -62.16 47.18
N GLN A 166 -34.48 -62.94 48.16
CA GLN A 166 -33.09 -63.37 48.31
C GLN A 166 -32.56 -64.18 47.12
N ARG A 167 -33.43 -64.85 46.33
CA ARG A 167 -33.00 -65.53 45.09
C ARG A 167 -32.74 -64.52 43.99
N LEU A 168 -33.56 -63.48 43.89
CA LEU A 168 -33.40 -62.40 42.92
C LEU A 168 -32.15 -61.56 43.22
N LEU A 169 -31.91 -61.18 44.48
CA LEU A 169 -30.68 -60.51 44.91
C LEU A 169 -29.42 -61.29 44.53
N ARG A 170 -29.42 -62.60 44.78
CA ARG A 170 -28.30 -63.48 44.40
C ARG A 170 -28.07 -63.53 42.89
N ILE A 171 -29.11 -63.43 42.08
CA ILE A 171 -28.99 -63.35 40.63
C ILE A 171 -28.38 -62.00 40.24
N ILE A 172 -28.89 -60.90 40.81
CA ILE A 172 -28.40 -59.53 40.54
C ILE A 172 -26.91 -59.40 40.86
N PHE A 173 -26.45 -59.86 42.03
CA PHE A 173 -25.04 -59.76 42.44
C PHE A 173 -24.06 -60.55 41.55
N ASN A 174 -24.56 -61.55 40.81
CA ASN A 174 -23.76 -62.34 39.88
C ASN A 174 -23.79 -61.80 38.44
N LEU A 175 -24.57 -60.75 38.16
CA LEU A 175 -24.56 -60.08 36.86
C LEU A 175 -23.25 -59.30 36.68
N THR A 176 -22.69 -59.36 35.47
CA THR A 176 -21.45 -58.64 35.14
C THR A 176 -21.70 -57.14 35.18
N GLU A 177 -22.86 -56.73 34.70
CA GLU A 177 -23.35 -55.35 34.64
C GLU A 177 -23.52 -54.75 36.05
N TYR A 178 -23.98 -55.53 37.04
CA TYR A 178 -24.07 -55.07 38.43
C TYR A 178 -22.68 -54.94 39.07
N GLN A 179 -21.77 -55.89 38.80
CA GLN A 179 -20.40 -55.84 39.33
C GLN A 179 -19.57 -54.71 38.73
N GLU A 180 -19.76 -54.40 37.45
CA GLU A 180 -19.16 -53.23 36.79
C GLU A 180 -19.68 -51.93 37.41
N MET A 181 -21.01 -51.79 37.54
CA MET A 181 -21.63 -50.62 38.17
C MET A 181 -21.21 -50.42 39.62
N LYS A 182 -21.07 -51.50 40.39
CA LYS A 182 -20.56 -51.44 41.76
C LYS A 182 -19.11 -50.94 41.80
N ARG A 183 -18.24 -51.43 40.92
CA ARG A 183 -16.86 -50.94 40.82
C ARG A 183 -16.81 -49.47 40.41
N GLU A 184 -17.65 -49.05 39.46
CA GLU A 184 -17.75 -47.64 39.04
C GLU A 184 -18.18 -46.72 40.20
N LEU A 185 -19.11 -47.16 41.04
CA LEU A 185 -19.56 -46.41 42.22
C LEU A 185 -18.47 -46.35 43.31
N ASP A 186 -17.78 -47.47 43.58
CA ASP A 186 -16.65 -47.50 44.52
C ASP A 186 -15.49 -46.59 44.03
N GLU A 187 -15.19 -46.59 42.73
CA GLU A 187 -14.19 -45.69 42.13
C GLU A 187 -14.65 -44.22 42.20
N ARG A 188 -15.93 -43.94 42.00
CA ARG A 188 -16.51 -42.59 42.09
C ARG A 188 -16.42 -42.02 43.50
N GLU A 189 -16.63 -42.83 44.54
CA GLU A 189 -16.48 -42.41 45.94
C GLU A 189 -15.05 -41.95 46.22
N ILE A 190 -14.05 -42.74 45.80
CA ILE A 190 -12.63 -42.39 45.93
C ILE A 190 -12.31 -41.07 45.22
N LEU A 191 -12.86 -40.87 44.01
CA LEU A 191 -12.66 -39.65 43.24
C LEU A 191 -13.34 -38.43 43.89
N LEU A 192 -14.52 -38.58 44.50
CA LEU A 192 -15.21 -37.51 45.22
C LEU A 192 -14.46 -37.05 46.48
N GLU A 193 -13.84 -37.98 47.22
CA GLU A 193 -12.96 -37.62 48.33
C GLU A 193 -11.76 -36.79 47.86
N ASP A 194 -11.12 -37.19 46.76
CA ASP A 194 -9.98 -36.47 46.21
C ASP A 194 -10.36 -35.11 45.61
N ILE A 195 -11.54 -34.99 44.99
CA ILE A 195 -12.12 -33.69 44.59
C ILE A 195 -12.29 -32.80 45.82
N THR A 196 -12.84 -33.35 46.90
CA THR A 196 -13.04 -32.61 48.15
C THR A 196 -11.71 -32.11 48.69
N LYS A 197 -10.67 -32.95 48.75
CA LYS A 197 -9.32 -32.54 49.18
C LYS A 197 -8.75 -31.45 48.28
N LEU A 198 -8.85 -31.60 46.95
CA LEU A 198 -8.36 -30.61 45.99
C LEU A 198 -9.08 -29.26 46.13
N HIS A 199 -10.39 -29.25 46.35
CA HIS A 199 -11.16 -28.03 46.60
C HIS A 199 -10.76 -27.35 47.92
N HIS A 200 -10.47 -28.11 48.99
CA HIS A 200 -9.94 -27.55 50.24
C HIS A 200 -8.57 -26.89 50.05
N GLU A 201 -7.77 -27.42 49.12
CA GLU A 201 -6.46 -26.86 48.73
C GLU A 201 -6.56 -25.84 47.58
N SER A 202 -7.79 -25.39 47.25
CA SER A 202 -8.07 -24.37 46.23
C SER A 202 -7.69 -24.76 44.78
N VAL A 203 -7.66 -26.05 44.47
CA VAL A 203 -7.40 -26.59 43.13
C VAL A 203 -8.73 -27.01 42.48
N PHE A 204 -9.27 -26.12 41.63
CA PHE A 204 -10.57 -26.31 40.97
C PHE A 204 -10.43 -26.59 39.46
N SER A 205 -9.33 -26.20 38.83
CA SER A 205 -9.09 -26.34 37.39
C SER A 205 -7.83 -27.12 37.05
N ILE A 206 -7.71 -27.54 35.78
CA ILE A 206 -6.47 -28.16 35.28
C ILE A 206 -5.28 -27.21 35.29
N GLU A 207 -5.50 -25.92 35.05
CA GLU A 207 -4.44 -24.91 35.18
C GLU A 207 -3.89 -24.87 36.61
N GLN A 208 -4.77 -24.92 37.61
CA GLN A 208 -4.36 -24.95 39.01
C GLN A 208 -3.72 -26.30 39.37
N TRP A 209 -4.24 -27.41 38.85
CA TRP A 209 -3.62 -28.72 39.00
C TRP A 209 -2.21 -28.77 38.40
N ARG A 210 -1.94 -28.06 37.31
CA ARG A 210 -0.61 -27.98 36.69
C ARG A 210 0.43 -27.42 37.66
N ASP A 211 0.11 -26.32 38.34
CA ASP A 211 1.00 -25.62 39.27
C ASP A 211 0.93 -26.14 40.72
N TYR A 212 0.02 -27.09 41.01
CA TYR A 212 -0.14 -27.68 42.33
C TYR A 212 1.04 -28.59 42.70
N GLU A 213 1.68 -28.31 43.84
CA GLU A 213 2.95 -28.93 44.23
C GLU A 213 2.77 -30.26 44.99
N VAL A 214 1.64 -30.45 45.70
CA VAL A 214 1.43 -31.57 46.63
C VAL A 214 0.59 -32.69 45.98
N LYS A 215 1.00 -33.13 44.78
CA LYS A 215 0.23 -34.15 44.02
C LYS A 215 0.24 -35.54 44.66
N ASP A 216 1.18 -35.79 45.59
CA ASP A 216 1.38 -37.10 46.22
C ASP A 216 0.30 -37.48 47.24
N THR A 217 -0.44 -36.52 47.77
CA THR A 217 -1.56 -36.73 48.71
C THR A 217 -2.85 -37.19 48.04
N ILE A 218 -2.91 -37.09 46.71
CA ILE A 218 -4.04 -37.49 45.87
C ILE A 218 -3.84 -38.91 45.36
N THR A 219 -4.93 -39.69 45.27
CA THR A 219 -4.89 -41.09 44.85
C THR A 219 -4.30 -41.23 43.44
N SER A 220 -3.62 -42.35 43.20
CA SER A 220 -3.00 -42.66 41.90
C SER A 220 -4.01 -42.63 40.74
N LEU A 221 -5.26 -43.04 41.00
CA LEU A 221 -6.36 -43.01 40.04
C LEU A 221 -6.71 -41.59 39.60
N ALA A 222 -6.99 -40.68 40.55
CA ALA A 222 -7.31 -39.28 40.28
C ALA A 222 -6.14 -38.55 39.59
N ARG A 223 -4.92 -38.75 40.10
CA ARG A 223 -3.70 -38.20 39.52
C ARG A 223 -3.48 -38.66 38.07
N GLY A 224 -3.73 -39.94 37.79
CA GLY A 224 -3.64 -40.51 36.46
C GLY A 224 -4.60 -39.85 35.47
N LYS A 225 -5.87 -39.68 35.86
CA LYS A 225 -6.90 -39.01 35.04
C LYS A 225 -6.56 -37.54 34.77
N LEU A 226 -6.20 -36.77 35.79
CA LEU A 226 -5.85 -35.34 35.64
C LEU A 226 -4.57 -35.13 34.82
N ASN A 227 -3.54 -35.96 35.02
CA ASN A 227 -2.32 -35.89 34.22
C ASN A 227 -2.54 -36.32 32.77
N ALA A 228 -3.43 -37.28 32.51
CA ALA A 228 -3.81 -37.66 31.16
C ALA A 228 -4.51 -36.49 30.44
N ALA A 229 -5.45 -35.82 31.10
CA ALA A 229 -6.13 -34.64 30.57
C ALA A 229 -5.15 -33.47 30.34
N LEU A 230 -4.28 -33.18 31.30
CA LEU A 230 -3.25 -32.14 31.17
C LEU A 230 -2.27 -32.46 30.02
N THR A 231 -1.88 -33.72 29.86
CA THR A 231 -1.03 -34.17 28.74
C THR A 231 -1.73 -33.98 27.38
N GLN A 232 -3.02 -34.27 27.30
CA GLN A 232 -3.81 -34.06 26.10
C GLN A 232 -3.89 -32.58 25.74
N ILE A 233 -4.14 -31.71 26.72
CA ILE A 233 -4.19 -30.24 26.53
C ILE A 233 -2.83 -29.73 26.05
N LEU A 234 -1.73 -30.06 26.73
CA LEU A 234 -0.39 -29.59 26.37
C LEU A 234 0.04 -30.07 24.99
N ARG A 235 -0.31 -31.31 24.61
CA ARG A 235 -0.04 -31.84 23.26
C ARG A 235 -0.86 -31.14 22.20
N GLU A 236 -2.13 -30.83 22.47
CA GLU A 236 -2.98 -30.09 21.54
C GLU A 236 -2.54 -28.63 21.41
N GLU A 237 -2.18 -27.96 22.51
CA GLU A 237 -1.62 -26.59 22.49
C GLU A 237 -0.33 -26.54 21.67
N ARG A 238 0.57 -27.51 21.88
CA ARG A 238 1.79 -27.64 21.09
C ARG A 238 1.48 -27.92 19.63
N ARG A 239 0.58 -28.86 19.32
CA ARG A 239 0.18 -29.16 17.95
C ARG A 239 -0.43 -27.94 17.27
N VAL A 240 -1.31 -27.20 17.94
CA VAL A 240 -1.95 -25.99 17.41
C VAL A 240 -0.93 -24.87 17.24
N ALA A 241 0.03 -24.70 18.15
CA ALA A 241 1.13 -23.76 17.99
C ALA A 241 2.02 -24.15 16.80
N GLU A 242 2.43 -25.41 16.70
CA GLU A 242 3.22 -25.94 15.60
C GLU A 242 2.46 -25.87 14.26
N GLU A 243 1.15 -26.14 14.22
CA GLU A 243 0.32 -26.02 13.00
C GLU A 243 0.09 -24.56 12.57
N ARG A 244 -0.11 -23.64 13.51
CA ARG A 244 -0.14 -22.19 13.23
C ARG A 244 1.19 -21.72 12.66
N LEU A 245 2.29 -22.30 13.15
CA LEU A 245 3.64 -22.03 12.68
C LEU A 245 3.99 -22.76 11.38
N ILE A 246 3.42 -23.93 11.08
CA ILE A 246 3.58 -24.62 9.78
C ILE A 246 2.81 -23.88 8.69
N ARG A 247 1.61 -23.36 8.99
CA ARG A 247 0.92 -22.40 8.10
C ARG A 247 1.71 -21.09 7.95
N ALA A 248 2.56 -20.76 8.92
CA ALA A 248 3.54 -19.69 8.83
C ALA A 248 4.93 -20.14 8.29
N GLN A 249 5.23 -21.43 8.12
CA GLN A 249 6.49 -21.96 7.54
C GLN A 249 6.50 -21.85 6.02
N GLU A 250 5.40 -21.40 5.41
CA GLU A 250 5.48 -20.65 4.15
C GLU A 250 6.17 -19.28 4.30
N MET A 251 6.75 -18.96 5.47
CA MET A 251 7.54 -17.75 5.70
C MET A 251 8.59 -17.64 4.62
N LYS A 252 8.38 -16.67 3.75
CA LYS A 252 9.26 -16.35 2.66
C LYS A 252 10.32 -15.42 3.24
N PHE A 253 11.50 -15.95 3.53
CA PHE A 253 12.61 -15.13 3.99
C PHE A 253 12.93 -14.04 2.96
N THR A 254 13.09 -12.82 3.44
CA THR A 254 13.49 -11.64 2.68
C THR A 254 14.82 -11.14 3.23
N PHE A 255 15.53 -10.28 2.50
CA PHE A 255 16.78 -9.70 3.00
C PHE A 255 16.63 -8.90 4.30
N SER A 256 15.42 -8.39 4.58
CA SER A 256 15.07 -7.69 5.82
C SER A 256 14.69 -8.60 6.98
N THR A 257 14.56 -9.92 6.77
CA THR A 257 14.20 -10.82 7.87
C THR A 257 15.29 -10.83 8.94
N ASN A 258 14.85 -10.82 10.21
CA ASN A 258 15.73 -10.90 11.36
C ASN A 258 16.45 -12.27 11.37
N ILE A 259 17.73 -12.28 11.71
CA ILE A 259 18.52 -13.51 11.85
C ILE A 259 17.92 -14.48 12.89
N GLU A 260 17.26 -13.96 13.93
CA GLU A 260 16.56 -14.74 14.94
C GLU A 260 15.38 -15.53 14.35
N ASP A 261 14.57 -14.86 13.53
CA ASP A 261 13.43 -15.49 12.83
C ASP A 261 13.91 -16.57 11.84
N VAL A 262 15.09 -16.37 11.23
CA VAL A 262 15.70 -17.33 10.30
C VAL A 262 16.21 -18.57 11.03
N LEU A 263 16.95 -18.39 12.11
CA LEU A 263 17.57 -19.50 12.85
C LEU A 263 16.53 -20.35 13.55
N PHE A 264 15.55 -19.72 14.20
CA PHE A 264 14.47 -20.45 14.86
C PHE A 264 13.35 -20.87 13.89
N LYS A 265 13.32 -20.36 12.64
CA LYS A 265 12.27 -20.61 11.64
C LYS A 265 10.85 -20.40 12.20
N GLY A 266 10.71 -19.45 13.13
CA GLY A 266 9.49 -19.22 13.89
C GLY A 266 9.02 -20.37 14.79
N LYS A 267 9.83 -21.41 15.04
CA LYS A 267 9.47 -22.53 15.92
C LYS A 267 9.30 -22.07 17.37
N VAL A 268 8.43 -22.76 18.12
CA VAL A 268 8.33 -22.60 19.58
C VAL A 268 9.64 -23.04 20.21
N ARG A 269 10.26 -22.16 21.01
CA ARG A 269 11.52 -22.47 21.71
C ARG A 269 11.27 -23.50 22.80
N VAL A 270 11.98 -24.62 22.74
CA VAL A 270 11.90 -25.64 23.79
C VAL A 270 12.71 -25.27 25.02
N ASN A 271 13.72 -24.40 24.88
CA ASN A 271 14.55 -23.91 25.97
C ASN A 271 13.76 -23.07 27.00
N GLU A 272 12.63 -22.48 26.59
CA GLU A 272 11.67 -21.71 27.38
C GLU A 272 10.52 -22.55 27.97
N MET A 273 10.51 -23.86 27.74
CA MET A 273 9.56 -24.76 28.37
C MET A 273 9.88 -24.92 29.87
N LYS A 274 8.86 -25.06 30.74
CA LYS A 274 9.09 -25.38 32.15
C LYS A 274 9.39 -26.87 32.34
N LEU A 275 10.23 -27.19 33.32
CA LEU A 275 10.60 -28.56 33.70
C LEU A 275 9.38 -29.44 33.96
N ASN A 276 8.39 -28.98 34.74
CA ASN A 276 7.23 -29.80 35.05
C ASN A 276 6.36 -30.08 33.82
N ASP A 277 6.31 -29.17 32.84
CA ASP A 277 5.59 -29.39 31.59
C ASP A 277 6.25 -30.50 30.78
N PHE A 278 7.59 -30.48 30.70
CA PHE A 278 8.38 -31.54 30.07
C PHE A 278 8.18 -32.90 30.75
N LEU A 279 8.33 -32.96 32.09
CA LEU A 279 8.15 -34.19 32.86
C LEU A 279 6.73 -34.74 32.73
N THR A 280 5.72 -33.87 32.69
CA THR A 280 4.33 -34.27 32.51
C THR A 280 4.09 -34.82 31.10
N MET A 281 4.52 -34.08 30.07
CA MET A 281 4.22 -34.39 28.67
C MET A 281 4.95 -35.64 28.15
N GLU A 282 6.23 -35.77 28.49
CA GLU A 282 7.13 -36.79 27.93
C GLU A 282 7.31 -37.99 28.88
N LEU A 283 7.22 -37.76 30.20
CA LEU A 283 7.51 -38.78 31.21
C LEU A 283 6.29 -39.16 32.07
N GLY A 284 5.10 -38.62 31.79
CA GLY A 284 3.86 -38.95 32.50
C GLY A 284 3.80 -38.41 33.92
N GLY A 285 4.55 -37.35 34.22
CA GLY A 285 4.67 -36.76 35.55
C GLY A 285 5.70 -37.44 36.45
N ARG A 286 6.44 -38.45 35.95
CA ARG A 286 7.56 -39.05 36.68
C ARG A 286 8.64 -38.00 36.94
N GLY A 287 9.03 -37.86 38.21
CA GLY A 287 10.02 -36.87 38.66
C GLY A 287 9.44 -35.53 39.13
N VAL A 288 8.12 -35.32 39.04
CA VAL A 288 7.48 -34.16 39.67
C VAL A 288 7.34 -34.45 41.17
N MET A 289 8.03 -33.67 42.00
CA MET A 289 7.96 -33.76 43.47
C MET A 289 7.70 -32.38 44.07
N ALA A 290 7.09 -32.32 45.26
CA ALA A 290 6.79 -31.07 45.96
C ALA A 290 8.03 -30.17 46.20
N THR A 291 9.24 -30.75 46.26
CA THR A 291 10.49 -29.99 46.46
C THR A 291 11.13 -29.48 45.17
N ASN A 292 10.66 -29.92 43.99
CA ASN A 292 11.31 -29.62 42.72
C ASN A 292 10.80 -28.30 42.16
N ARG A 293 11.69 -27.31 42.01
CA ARG A 293 11.33 -26.01 41.41
C ARG A 293 11.14 -26.17 39.90
N SER A 294 9.96 -25.80 39.40
CA SER A 294 9.64 -25.81 37.96
C SER A 294 10.32 -24.65 37.23
N VAL A 295 11.58 -24.84 36.83
CA VAL A 295 12.40 -23.86 36.09
C VAL A 295 12.33 -24.08 34.59
N LEU A 296 12.80 -23.10 33.80
CA LEU A 296 12.95 -23.27 32.35
C LEU A 296 13.98 -24.36 32.04
N LEU A 297 13.78 -25.10 30.95
CA LEU A 297 14.67 -26.18 30.54
C LEU A 297 16.11 -25.68 30.31
N LYS A 298 16.30 -24.46 29.79
CA LYS A 298 17.63 -23.85 29.66
C LYS A 298 18.39 -23.66 30.97
N GLU A 299 17.68 -23.51 32.09
CA GLU A 299 18.30 -23.45 33.42
C GLU A 299 18.46 -24.84 34.03
N PHE A 300 17.49 -25.73 33.80
CA PHE A 300 17.55 -27.11 34.27
C PHE A 300 18.75 -27.87 33.71
N PHE A 301 18.96 -27.84 32.38
CA PHE A 301 20.04 -28.60 31.72
C PHE A 301 21.46 -28.07 31.99
N LYS A 302 21.59 -26.91 32.67
CA LYS A 302 22.89 -26.44 33.19
C LYS A 302 23.34 -27.24 34.41
N ASP A 303 22.40 -27.60 35.30
CA ASP A 303 22.68 -28.40 36.49
C ASP A 303 21.42 -29.17 36.96
N PRO A 304 21.12 -30.33 36.33
CA PRO A 304 19.90 -31.09 36.64
C PRO A 304 19.80 -31.53 38.10
N LYS A 305 20.95 -31.78 38.76
CA LYS A 305 21.03 -32.25 40.16
C LYS A 305 20.52 -31.22 41.17
N LYS A 306 20.60 -29.94 40.81
CA LYS A 306 20.10 -28.84 41.65
C LYS A 306 18.58 -28.80 41.73
N TYR A 307 17.90 -29.25 40.67
CA TYR A 307 16.45 -29.13 40.52
C TYR A 307 15.71 -30.45 40.74
N ILE A 308 16.39 -31.59 40.58
CA ILE A 308 15.91 -32.92 40.96
C ILE A 308 16.95 -33.51 41.94
N PRO A 309 16.76 -33.30 43.26
CA PRO A 309 17.72 -33.75 44.28
C PRO A 309 17.73 -35.27 44.48
N ASP A 310 16.63 -35.95 44.15
CA ASP A 310 16.55 -37.40 44.19
C ASP A 310 17.40 -38.02 43.07
N LYS A 311 18.49 -38.67 43.50
CA LYS A 311 19.47 -39.30 42.60
C LYS A 311 18.89 -40.51 41.86
N GLY A 312 17.97 -41.26 42.46
CA GLY A 312 17.31 -42.39 41.80
C GLY A 312 16.38 -41.91 40.69
N ALA A 313 15.51 -40.95 41.00
CA ALA A 313 14.58 -40.37 40.03
C ALA A 313 15.31 -39.69 38.87
N LEU A 314 16.39 -38.94 39.15
CA LEU A 314 17.18 -38.30 38.09
C LEU A 314 17.85 -39.33 37.17
N ASN A 315 18.39 -40.43 37.71
CA ASN A 315 19.01 -41.48 36.90
C ASN A 315 17.98 -42.16 35.97
N GLU A 316 16.77 -42.41 36.46
CA GLU A 316 15.69 -42.98 35.64
C GLU A 316 15.26 -42.03 34.51
N ILE A 317 15.15 -40.73 34.81
CA ILE A 317 14.82 -39.70 33.82
C ILE A 317 15.93 -39.61 32.75
N GLN A 318 17.20 -39.58 33.18
CA GLN A 318 18.36 -39.49 32.27
C GLN A 318 18.52 -40.72 31.39
N ALA A 319 18.01 -41.88 31.81
CA ALA A 319 18.01 -43.09 31.00
C ALA A 319 16.98 -43.08 29.85
N THR A 320 16.12 -42.06 29.77
CA THR A 320 15.07 -41.99 28.74
C THR A 320 15.54 -41.31 27.46
N ASP A 321 15.11 -41.84 26.30
CA ASP A 321 15.32 -41.20 25.00
C ASP A 321 14.73 -39.79 24.92
N ALA A 322 13.63 -39.54 25.64
CA ALA A 322 12.98 -38.23 25.69
C ALA A 322 13.89 -37.17 26.34
N TYR A 323 14.60 -37.53 27.41
CA TYR A 323 15.59 -36.66 28.05
C TYR A 323 16.74 -36.33 27.10
N ALA A 324 17.34 -37.34 26.46
CA ALA A 324 18.46 -37.13 25.54
C ALA A 324 18.08 -36.24 24.34
N ARG A 325 16.90 -36.44 23.76
CA ARG A 325 16.39 -35.58 22.67
C ARG A 325 16.16 -34.14 23.13
N MET A 326 15.55 -33.96 24.30
CA MET A 326 15.23 -32.63 24.83
C MET A 326 16.50 -31.87 25.23
N GLU A 327 17.45 -32.56 25.87
CA GLU A 327 18.75 -31.98 26.21
C GLU A 327 19.48 -31.50 24.96
N GLY A 328 19.55 -32.32 23.91
CA GLY A 328 20.16 -31.94 22.63
C GLY A 328 19.51 -30.68 22.04
N ALA A 329 18.16 -30.67 21.93
CA ALA A 329 17.44 -29.54 21.36
C ALA A 329 17.61 -28.24 22.16
N VAL A 330 17.61 -28.30 23.49
CA VAL A 330 17.81 -27.12 24.34
C VAL A 330 19.25 -26.60 24.22
N ARG A 331 20.25 -27.49 24.13
CA ARG A 331 21.64 -27.10 23.90
C ARG A 331 21.82 -26.43 22.54
N ASP A 332 21.27 -27.00 21.48
CA ASP A 332 21.31 -26.42 20.13
C ASP A 332 20.66 -25.02 20.10
N GLU A 333 19.51 -24.83 20.74
CA GLU A 333 18.85 -23.51 20.83
C GLU A 333 19.68 -22.50 21.64
N MET A 334 20.34 -22.92 22.71
CA MET A 334 21.23 -22.06 23.51
C MET A 334 22.46 -21.62 22.70
N ASP A 335 23.05 -22.51 21.90
CA ASP A 335 24.19 -22.19 21.03
C ASP A 335 23.77 -21.17 19.94
N MET A 336 22.57 -21.30 19.38
CA MET A 336 21.99 -20.32 18.46
C MET A 336 21.75 -18.95 19.12
N GLU A 337 21.23 -18.91 20.36
CA GLU A 337 21.06 -17.64 21.11
C GLU A 337 22.41 -16.95 21.36
N GLU A 338 23.45 -17.71 21.66
CA GLU A 338 24.80 -17.18 21.82
C GLU A 338 25.34 -16.60 20.51
N ASP A 339 25.16 -17.31 19.41
CA ASP A 339 25.56 -16.83 18.09
C ASP A 339 24.82 -15.56 17.67
N ILE A 340 23.50 -15.50 17.90
CA ILE A 340 22.71 -14.28 17.66
C ILE A 340 23.26 -13.11 18.47
N LYS A 341 23.60 -13.34 19.75
CA LYS A 341 24.17 -12.29 20.60
C LYS A 341 25.52 -11.78 20.06
N LYS A 342 26.39 -12.67 19.59
CA LYS A 342 27.66 -12.31 18.94
C LYS A 342 27.41 -11.51 17.66
N LEU A 343 26.44 -11.91 16.85
CA LEU A 343 26.06 -11.20 15.61
C LEU A 343 25.50 -9.81 15.90
N TYR A 344 24.63 -9.67 16.89
CA TYR A 344 24.09 -8.37 17.31
C TYR A 344 25.18 -7.44 17.83
N GLN A 345 26.16 -7.95 18.59
CA GLN A 345 27.32 -7.16 19.03
C GLN A 345 28.16 -6.63 17.86
N ASN A 346 28.16 -7.34 16.73
CA ASN A 346 28.83 -6.94 15.49
C ASN A 346 27.90 -6.18 14.52
N GLY A 347 26.69 -5.77 14.95
CA GLY A 347 25.74 -5.01 14.13
C GLY A 347 25.00 -5.83 13.06
N VAL A 348 25.05 -7.16 13.15
CA VAL A 348 24.41 -8.08 12.21
C VAL A 348 23.03 -8.47 12.75
N HIS A 349 21.99 -7.76 12.32
CA HIS A 349 20.61 -7.98 12.80
C HIS A 349 19.66 -8.59 11.75
N THR A 350 20.06 -8.63 10.49
CA THR A 350 19.21 -9.09 9.37
C THR A 350 19.99 -9.97 8.40
N LEU A 351 19.29 -10.73 7.56
CA LEU A 351 19.93 -11.52 6.48
C LEU A 351 20.79 -10.66 5.55
N LEU A 352 20.37 -9.42 5.28
CA LEU A 352 21.17 -8.46 4.52
C LEU A 352 22.49 -8.15 5.24
N LYS A 353 22.42 -7.81 6.53
CA LYS A 353 23.62 -7.51 7.32
C LYS A 353 24.52 -8.73 7.49
N TRP A 354 23.95 -9.93 7.52
CA TRP A 354 24.72 -11.19 7.50
C TRP A 354 25.51 -11.35 6.21
N SER A 355 24.92 -11.03 5.06
CA SER A 355 25.64 -11.07 3.77
C SER A 355 26.76 -10.03 3.66
N GLU A 356 26.64 -8.89 4.37
CA GLU A 356 27.64 -7.82 4.43
C GLU A 356 28.73 -8.08 5.48
N ALA A 357 28.55 -9.06 6.36
CA ALA A 357 29.46 -9.33 7.47
C ALA A 357 30.84 -9.78 6.97
N ALA A 358 31.89 -9.24 7.58
CA ALA A 358 33.27 -9.66 7.30
C ALA A 358 33.48 -11.14 7.65
N ALA A 359 34.41 -11.80 6.97
CA ALA A 359 34.73 -13.22 7.22
C ALA A 359 35.08 -13.49 8.69
N GLU A 360 35.75 -12.54 9.35
CA GLU A 360 36.07 -12.59 10.78
C GLU A 360 34.80 -12.63 11.65
N VAL A 361 33.79 -11.83 11.33
CA VAL A 361 32.48 -11.82 12.03
C VAL A 361 31.74 -13.13 11.76
N LYS A 362 31.74 -13.61 10.52
CA LYS A 362 31.12 -14.91 10.16
C LYS A 362 31.80 -16.11 10.82
N ALA A 363 33.09 -16.00 11.15
CA ALA A 363 33.85 -17.04 11.86
C ALA A 363 33.59 -17.05 13.38
N THR A 364 32.90 -16.03 13.94
CA THR A 364 32.58 -15.99 15.38
C THR A 364 31.39 -16.86 15.79
N VAL A 365 30.57 -17.30 14.82
CA VAL A 365 29.39 -18.14 15.04
C VAL A 365 29.65 -19.59 14.67
N HIS A 366 28.82 -20.51 15.17
CA HIS A 366 28.92 -21.93 14.84
C HIS A 366 28.69 -22.19 13.35
N GLY A 367 29.33 -23.24 12.82
CA GLY A 367 29.25 -23.60 11.40
C GLY A 367 27.82 -23.85 10.91
N ILE A 368 26.98 -24.46 11.74
CA ILE A 368 25.57 -24.71 11.43
C ILE A 368 24.79 -23.41 11.29
N THR A 369 24.98 -22.45 12.21
CA THR A 369 24.38 -21.11 12.15
C THR A 369 24.76 -20.40 10.84
N ASN A 370 26.04 -20.50 10.47
CA ASN A 370 26.57 -19.92 9.25
C ASN A 370 25.91 -20.52 7.99
N GLU A 371 25.88 -21.85 7.90
CA GLU A 371 25.23 -22.57 6.80
C GLU A 371 23.74 -22.23 6.68
N PHE A 372 23.01 -22.17 7.80
CA PHE A 372 21.58 -21.84 7.80
C PHE A 372 21.31 -20.42 7.28
N LEU A 373 22.09 -19.43 7.74
CA LEU A 373 21.93 -18.05 7.30
C LEU A 373 22.32 -17.87 5.82
N ASP A 374 23.35 -18.57 5.34
CA ASP A 374 23.75 -18.56 3.93
C ASP A 374 22.69 -19.24 3.04
N VAL A 375 22.12 -20.37 3.46
CA VAL A 375 21.03 -21.05 2.74
C VAL A 375 19.78 -20.16 2.68
N ALA A 376 19.39 -19.54 3.79
CA ALA A 376 18.24 -18.63 3.83
C ALA A 376 18.45 -17.38 2.96
N PHE A 377 19.67 -16.84 2.94
CA PHE A 377 20.04 -15.74 2.05
C PHE A 377 19.96 -16.16 0.57
N GLU A 378 20.48 -17.34 0.21
CA GLU A 378 20.39 -17.85 -1.16
C GLU A 378 18.95 -18.21 -1.57
N GLU A 379 18.12 -18.68 -0.64
CA GLU A 379 16.69 -18.89 -0.89
C GLU A 379 15.98 -17.56 -1.19
N ALA A 380 16.23 -16.51 -0.39
CA ALA A 380 15.72 -15.17 -0.63
C ALA A 380 16.17 -14.63 -2.01
N ARG A 381 17.43 -14.88 -2.38
CA ARG A 381 18.03 -14.50 -3.67
C ARG A 381 17.44 -15.27 -4.86
N ASN A 382 17.22 -16.57 -4.73
CA ASN A 382 16.67 -17.40 -5.79
C ASN A 382 15.19 -17.11 -6.04
N ARG A 383 14.42 -16.83 -4.99
CA ARG A 383 13.02 -16.39 -5.13
C ARG A 383 12.92 -15.04 -5.83
N MET A 384 13.80 -14.10 -5.52
CA MET A 384 13.94 -12.84 -6.25
C MET A 384 14.25 -13.06 -7.74
N THR A 385 15.00 -14.11 -8.07
CA THR A 385 15.29 -14.50 -9.47
C THR A 385 14.07 -15.15 -10.16
N THR A 386 13.16 -15.76 -9.38
CA THR A 386 12.01 -16.54 -9.87
C THR A 386 10.70 -15.73 -9.92
N SER A 387 10.59 -14.59 -9.23
CA SER A 387 9.42 -13.72 -9.34
C SER A 387 9.26 -13.23 -10.78
N ALA A 388 8.21 -13.73 -11.47
CA ALA A 388 7.91 -13.60 -12.89
C ALA A 388 8.54 -12.38 -13.58
N VAL A 389 9.77 -12.55 -14.04
CA VAL A 389 10.54 -11.55 -14.79
C VAL A 389 9.91 -11.41 -16.17
N MET A 390 9.03 -10.42 -16.36
CA MET A 390 8.52 -10.10 -17.69
C MET A 390 9.59 -9.32 -18.47
N LYS A 391 10.35 -10.02 -19.31
CA LYS A 391 11.21 -9.38 -20.32
C LYS A 391 10.31 -8.76 -21.39
N LEU A 392 10.40 -7.45 -21.56
CA LEU A 392 9.61 -6.71 -22.54
C LEU A 392 10.41 -6.59 -23.84
N GLU A 393 10.34 -7.64 -24.64
CA GLU A 393 11.11 -7.74 -25.89
C GLU A 393 10.79 -6.59 -26.84
N GLY A 394 11.83 -5.96 -27.40
CA GLY A 394 11.74 -4.82 -28.32
C GLY A 394 11.30 -3.48 -27.69
N LEU A 395 10.97 -3.43 -26.39
CA LEU A 395 10.61 -2.15 -25.74
C LEU A 395 11.82 -1.19 -25.65
N TYR A 396 13.02 -1.74 -25.41
CA TYR A 396 14.25 -0.93 -25.37
C TYR A 396 14.45 -0.18 -26.69
N GLU A 397 14.44 -0.91 -27.80
CA GLU A 397 14.65 -0.36 -29.14
C GLU A 397 13.51 0.58 -29.54
N SER A 398 12.27 0.31 -29.15
CA SER A 398 11.15 1.21 -29.41
C SER A 398 11.30 2.57 -28.73
N VAL A 399 11.71 2.57 -27.45
CA VAL A 399 11.92 3.82 -26.70
C VAL A 399 13.18 4.53 -27.20
N TYR A 400 14.28 3.79 -27.42
CA TYR A 400 15.54 4.36 -27.88
C TYR A 400 15.42 4.97 -29.29
N ASN A 401 14.75 4.30 -30.22
CA ASN A 401 14.58 4.77 -31.60
C ASN A 401 13.29 5.56 -31.82
N ALA A 402 12.69 6.14 -30.76
CA ALA A 402 11.47 6.91 -30.87
C ALA A 402 11.59 8.03 -31.92
N ARG A 403 10.59 8.12 -32.81
CA ARG A 403 10.58 9.05 -33.94
C ARG A 403 10.29 10.48 -33.48
N TRP A 404 11.03 11.43 -34.01
CA TRP A 404 10.84 12.85 -33.72
C TRP A 404 9.83 13.49 -34.65
N SER A 405 9.07 14.43 -34.11
CA SER A 405 8.28 15.41 -34.86
C SER A 405 8.24 16.72 -34.07
N HIS A 406 7.83 17.82 -34.69
CA HIS A 406 7.70 19.10 -34.02
C HIS A 406 6.61 19.97 -34.63
N VAL A 407 6.13 20.93 -33.85
CA VAL A 407 5.11 21.90 -34.22
C VAL A 407 5.70 23.29 -34.13
N VAL A 408 5.53 24.09 -35.18
CA VAL A 408 5.96 25.49 -35.23
C VAL A 408 4.75 26.40 -35.45
N GLU A 409 4.86 27.62 -34.94
CA GLU A 409 3.86 28.66 -35.22
C GLU A 409 4.18 29.32 -36.57
N LEU A 410 3.18 29.42 -37.45
CA LEU A 410 3.28 30.14 -38.72
C LEU A 410 2.47 31.42 -38.65
N PRO A 411 3.10 32.61 -38.72
CA PRO A 411 2.36 33.87 -38.79
C PRO A 411 1.53 33.91 -40.07
N GLY A 412 0.20 33.98 -39.93
CA GLY A 412 -0.75 34.04 -41.05
C GLY A 412 -1.17 32.71 -41.67
N GLY A 413 -0.86 31.56 -41.05
CA GLY A 413 -1.25 30.24 -41.56
C GLY A 413 -2.75 29.91 -41.46
N GLU A 414 -3.25 29.07 -42.36
CA GLU A 414 -4.62 28.53 -42.33
C GLU A 414 -4.87 27.59 -41.13
N GLY A 415 -6.13 27.43 -40.71
CA GLY A 415 -6.52 26.56 -39.59
C GLY A 415 -6.11 27.10 -38.22
N THR A 416 -5.32 26.34 -37.44
CA THR A 416 -4.86 26.76 -36.11
C THR A 416 -3.64 27.69 -36.14
N GLY A 417 -3.06 27.99 -37.31
CA GLY A 417 -1.80 28.75 -37.42
C GLY A 417 -0.57 27.98 -36.88
N MET A 418 -0.68 26.65 -36.81
CA MET A 418 0.35 25.74 -36.30
C MET A 418 0.67 24.72 -37.39
N ASP A 419 1.95 24.54 -37.68
CA ASP A 419 2.45 23.64 -38.72
C ASP A 419 3.19 22.45 -38.10
N VAL A 420 2.82 21.24 -38.52
CA VAL A 420 3.35 19.98 -38.00
C VAL A 420 4.40 19.45 -38.97
N ARG A 421 5.62 19.23 -38.46
CA ARG A 421 6.77 18.79 -39.24
C ARG A 421 7.35 17.51 -38.67
N GLU A 422 7.75 16.62 -39.55
CA GLU A 422 8.48 15.41 -39.17
C GLU A 422 9.94 15.71 -38.86
N GLY A 423 10.54 14.87 -38.03
CA GLY A 423 11.94 14.99 -37.62
C GLY A 423 12.17 15.93 -36.46
N LYS A 424 13.42 15.92 -35.97
CA LYS A 424 13.88 16.78 -34.89
C LYS A 424 14.05 18.22 -35.40
N PRO A 425 13.60 19.25 -34.66
CA PRO A 425 13.74 20.62 -35.09
C PRO A 425 15.22 21.00 -35.20
N LYS A 426 15.57 21.80 -36.22
CA LYS A 426 16.95 22.29 -36.44
C LYS A 426 17.47 23.12 -35.26
N GLN A 427 16.56 23.80 -34.57
CA GLN A 427 16.86 24.60 -33.39
C GLN A 427 15.96 24.18 -32.24
N SER A 428 16.54 24.03 -31.05
CA SER A 428 15.80 23.79 -29.82
C SER A 428 15.68 25.09 -29.01
N TRP A 429 14.95 25.06 -27.90
CA TRP A 429 14.89 26.19 -26.97
C TRP A 429 16.26 26.49 -26.37
N THR A 430 16.58 27.78 -26.29
CA THR A 430 17.76 28.30 -25.60
C THR A 430 17.42 28.63 -24.16
N TYR A 431 18.38 28.41 -23.27
CA TYR A 431 18.22 28.71 -21.84
C TYR A 431 19.41 29.51 -21.33
N LYS A 432 19.11 30.54 -20.54
CA LYS A 432 20.09 31.29 -19.77
C LYS A 432 20.06 30.87 -18.31
N LYS A 433 21.23 30.85 -17.69
CA LYS A 433 21.37 30.60 -16.26
C LYS A 433 21.02 31.86 -15.49
N VAL A 434 20.09 31.75 -14.55
CA VAL A 434 19.74 32.85 -13.64
C VAL A 434 19.73 32.30 -12.22
N GLY A 435 20.70 32.73 -11.41
CA GLY A 435 20.99 32.12 -10.11
C GLY A 435 21.33 30.62 -10.24
N ASN A 436 20.60 29.79 -9.49
CA ASN A 436 20.72 28.32 -9.54
C ASN A 436 19.72 27.65 -10.51
N THR A 437 19.07 28.44 -11.38
CA THR A 437 17.94 28.00 -12.20
C THR A 437 18.16 28.30 -13.68
N LEU A 438 17.30 27.76 -14.54
CA LEU A 438 17.30 28.02 -15.98
C LEU A 438 16.05 28.80 -16.38
N GLU A 439 16.19 29.70 -17.33
CA GLU A 439 15.09 30.43 -17.97
C GLU A 439 15.22 30.37 -19.47
N ARG A 440 14.09 30.26 -20.15
CA ARG A 440 14.03 30.36 -21.61
C ARG A 440 14.59 31.72 -22.03
N ASP A 441 15.48 31.71 -23.01
CA ASP A 441 16.14 32.92 -23.50
C ASP A 441 15.58 33.34 -24.85
N ASP A 442 14.48 34.10 -24.82
CA ASP A 442 13.77 34.57 -26.01
C ASP A 442 14.56 35.64 -26.81
N GLY A 443 15.72 36.09 -26.31
CA GLY A 443 16.57 37.09 -26.97
C GLY A 443 17.62 36.53 -27.92
N VAL A 444 17.89 35.21 -27.87
CA VAL A 444 18.96 34.56 -28.65
C VAL A 444 18.34 33.76 -29.79
N GLN A 445 17.59 34.43 -30.68
CA GLN A 445 17.24 33.86 -31.98
C GLN A 445 18.45 33.99 -32.90
N GLN A 446 19.32 32.99 -32.89
CA GLN A 446 20.34 32.86 -33.94
C GLN A 446 19.67 32.19 -35.15
N SER A 447 19.51 32.89 -36.26
CA SER A 447 18.95 32.40 -37.55
C SER A 447 17.43 32.35 -37.71
N GLY A 448 16.96 32.59 -38.95
CA GLY A 448 15.56 32.83 -39.33
C GLY A 448 14.62 31.62 -39.33
N ALA A 449 14.92 30.53 -38.62
CA ALA A 449 14.00 29.40 -38.45
C ALA A 449 13.26 29.52 -37.11
N ALA A 450 11.92 29.56 -37.14
CA ALA A 450 11.12 29.67 -35.92
C ALA A 450 11.39 28.47 -34.97
N PRO A 451 11.64 28.72 -33.67
CA PRO A 451 11.80 27.64 -32.70
C PRO A 451 10.50 26.83 -32.56
N PRO A 452 10.59 25.53 -32.21
CA PRO A 452 9.41 24.71 -31.99
C PRO A 452 8.57 25.27 -30.82
N VAL A 453 7.25 25.20 -30.96
CA VAL A 453 6.31 25.40 -29.85
C VAL A 453 6.13 24.09 -29.07
N LEU A 454 6.18 22.96 -29.78
CA LEU A 454 6.07 21.62 -29.23
C LEU A 454 6.98 20.67 -30.01
N MET A 455 7.66 19.76 -29.33
CA MET A 455 8.28 18.57 -29.92
C MET A 455 7.47 17.34 -29.54
N VAL A 456 7.48 16.32 -30.40
CA VAL A 456 6.81 15.05 -30.14
C VAL A 456 7.77 13.89 -30.39
N LEU A 457 7.74 12.92 -29.49
CA LEU A 457 8.45 11.65 -29.61
C LEU A 457 7.43 10.51 -29.69
N THR A 458 7.49 9.69 -30.74
CA THR A 458 6.58 8.57 -30.94
C THR A 458 7.32 7.25 -30.81
N SER A 459 6.92 6.42 -29.83
CA SER A 459 7.46 5.07 -29.62
C SER A 459 6.45 4.03 -30.11
N ASP A 460 6.85 3.11 -31.00
CA ASP A 460 5.92 2.16 -31.63
C ASP A 460 5.26 1.20 -30.62
N LYS A 461 5.98 0.79 -29.57
CA LYS A 461 5.48 -0.02 -28.44
C LYS A 461 5.02 0.82 -27.23
N GLY A 462 4.95 2.14 -27.39
CA GLY A 462 4.59 3.07 -26.31
C GLY A 462 5.72 3.30 -25.30
N TRP A 463 5.34 3.80 -24.12
CA TRP A 463 6.24 4.18 -23.03
C TRP A 463 5.91 3.40 -21.75
N PRO A 464 6.84 3.22 -20.79
CA PRO A 464 6.54 2.58 -19.51
C PRO A 464 5.29 3.13 -18.80
N TYR A 465 5.07 4.44 -18.87
CA TYR A 465 3.84 5.07 -18.36
C TYR A 465 2.58 4.52 -19.06
N THR A 466 2.60 4.43 -20.40
CA THR A 466 1.45 3.96 -21.19
C THR A 466 1.11 2.50 -20.94
N LEU A 467 2.12 1.68 -20.59
CA LEU A 467 1.96 0.27 -20.26
C LEU A 467 1.39 0.05 -18.84
N ASN A 468 1.45 1.08 -17.99
CA ASN A 468 0.95 1.05 -16.61
C ASN A 468 -0.38 1.81 -16.42
N ALA A 469 -0.76 2.68 -17.35
CA ALA A 469 -2.02 3.39 -17.28
C ALA A 469 -3.18 2.43 -17.63
N PRO A 470 -4.26 2.38 -16.81
CA PRO A 470 -5.48 1.71 -17.24
C PRO A 470 -6.02 2.52 -18.43
N HIS A 471 -6.07 1.88 -19.60
CA HIS A 471 -6.48 2.42 -20.92
C HIS A 471 -5.33 3.08 -21.69
N GLY A 472 -4.98 2.47 -22.83
CA GLY A 472 -3.83 2.79 -23.67
C GLY A 472 -3.70 4.28 -23.97
N SER A 473 -2.79 4.93 -23.26
CA SER A 473 -2.34 6.27 -23.61
C SER A 473 -1.57 6.20 -24.93
N GLY A 474 -1.76 7.21 -25.78
CA GLY A 474 -1.13 7.22 -27.10
C GLY A 474 0.39 7.07 -27.03
N ASN A 475 0.96 6.62 -28.14
CA ASN A 475 2.40 6.41 -28.30
C ASN A 475 3.22 7.72 -28.37
N ASP A 476 2.53 8.86 -28.42
CA ASP A 476 3.09 10.18 -28.63
C ASP A 476 3.36 10.89 -27.30
N LEU A 477 4.61 11.31 -27.12
CA LEU A 477 5.12 12.07 -25.97
C LEU A 477 5.28 13.54 -26.37
N CYS A 478 4.53 14.44 -25.71
CA CYS A 478 4.56 15.87 -25.97
C CYS A 478 5.61 16.60 -25.10
N VAL A 479 6.67 17.11 -25.73
CA VAL A 479 7.78 17.83 -25.08
C VAL A 479 7.66 19.32 -25.38
N ASN A 480 7.42 20.13 -24.35
CA ASN A 480 7.45 21.59 -24.44
C ASN A 480 8.73 22.16 -23.80
N CYS A 481 8.87 23.49 -23.83
CA CYS A 481 10.02 24.17 -23.25
C CYS A 481 10.24 23.91 -21.75
N GLU A 482 9.17 23.65 -20.98
CA GLU A 482 9.29 23.34 -19.55
C GLU A 482 9.78 21.90 -19.33
N VAL A 483 9.30 20.94 -20.13
CA VAL A 483 9.79 19.55 -20.12
C VAL A 483 11.27 19.50 -20.52
N GLU A 484 11.66 20.20 -21.57
CA GLU A 484 13.08 20.30 -21.96
C GLU A 484 13.93 20.96 -20.87
N ARG A 485 13.40 21.99 -20.19
CA ARG A 485 14.11 22.64 -19.09
C ARG A 485 14.41 21.68 -17.93
N VAL A 486 13.47 20.79 -17.60
CA VAL A 486 13.68 19.75 -16.57
C VAL A 486 14.88 18.87 -16.96
N TRP A 487 14.95 18.44 -18.22
CA TRP A 487 16.10 17.68 -18.72
C TRP A 487 17.40 18.48 -18.63
N GLN A 488 17.43 19.75 -19.01
CA GLN A 488 18.64 20.57 -18.93
C GLN A 488 19.16 20.71 -17.50
N ILE A 489 18.28 20.78 -16.50
CA ILE A 489 18.66 20.79 -15.08
C ILE A 489 19.30 19.44 -14.70
N VAL A 490 18.63 18.33 -15.00
CA VAL A 490 19.14 16.97 -14.70
C VAL A 490 20.47 16.71 -15.40
N LYS A 491 20.60 17.08 -16.67
CA LYS A 491 21.84 16.99 -17.44
C LYS A 491 22.97 17.80 -16.79
N GLY A 492 22.67 18.99 -16.27
CA GLY A 492 23.63 19.82 -15.54
C GLY A 492 24.11 19.16 -14.24
N ASP A 493 23.23 18.47 -13.52
CA ASP A 493 23.60 17.74 -12.30
C ASP A 493 24.47 16.50 -12.60
N LEU A 494 24.10 15.74 -13.63
CA LEU A 494 24.90 14.61 -14.11
C LEU A 494 26.29 15.07 -14.53
N THR A 495 26.38 16.18 -15.27
CA THR A 495 27.66 16.74 -15.71
C THR A 495 28.53 17.12 -14.50
N LYS A 496 27.98 17.84 -13.51
CA LYS A 496 28.70 18.19 -12.28
C LYS A 496 29.13 16.97 -11.48
N TRP A 497 28.31 15.94 -11.43
CA TRP A 497 28.62 14.71 -10.72
C TRP A 497 29.78 13.96 -11.38
N PHE A 498 29.73 13.74 -12.69
CA PHE A 498 30.80 13.06 -13.41
C PHE A 498 32.09 13.87 -13.54
N SER A 499 32.05 15.21 -13.45
CA SER A 499 33.25 16.05 -13.43
C SER A 499 33.97 16.10 -12.08
N ASN A 500 33.30 15.77 -10.97
CA ASN A 500 33.89 15.78 -9.63
C ASN A 500 34.13 14.37 -9.08
N PHE A 501 34.06 13.34 -9.93
CA PHE A 501 34.04 11.94 -9.50
C PHE A 501 35.37 11.51 -8.82
N ASP A 502 36.49 12.13 -9.22
CA ASP A 502 37.83 11.85 -8.67
C ASP A 502 38.09 12.52 -7.32
N LEU A 503 37.23 13.47 -6.92
CA LEU A 503 37.28 14.16 -5.63
C LEU A 503 36.18 13.54 -4.76
N THR A 504 36.56 12.60 -3.88
CA THR A 504 35.79 11.78 -2.91
C THR A 504 34.66 12.45 -2.09
N ARG A 505 34.28 13.70 -2.39
CA ARG A 505 33.31 14.53 -1.65
C ARG A 505 31.84 14.36 -2.04
N LYS A 506 31.47 13.75 -3.18
CA LYS A 506 30.05 13.53 -3.54
C LYS A 506 29.80 12.18 -4.25
N PRO A 507 29.22 11.19 -3.57
CA PRO A 507 29.01 9.86 -4.15
C PRO A 507 27.89 9.81 -5.21
N SER A 508 26.97 10.78 -5.24
CA SER A 508 25.79 10.78 -6.13
C SER A 508 25.46 12.19 -6.67
N PRO A 509 24.73 12.32 -7.80
CA PRO A 509 24.20 13.61 -8.23
C PRO A 509 23.08 14.04 -7.28
N LEU A 510 22.81 15.34 -7.21
CA LEU A 510 21.76 15.90 -6.34
C LEU A 510 20.40 15.24 -6.63
N PRO A 511 19.73 14.64 -5.63
CA PRO A 511 18.37 14.17 -5.79
C PRO A 511 17.44 15.33 -6.17
N ARG A 512 16.51 15.07 -7.09
CA ARG A 512 15.58 16.08 -7.60
C ARG A 512 14.13 15.69 -7.33
N VAL A 513 13.29 16.70 -7.09
CA VAL A 513 11.83 16.53 -7.01
C VAL A 513 11.17 17.46 -8.00
N LEU A 514 10.41 16.89 -8.94
CA LEU A 514 9.67 17.63 -9.95
C LEU A 514 8.26 17.94 -9.45
N ILE A 515 7.99 19.23 -9.22
CA ILE A 515 6.72 19.76 -8.71
C ILE A 515 6.01 20.50 -9.85
N GLY A 516 4.71 20.30 -9.99
CA GLY A 516 3.90 21.06 -10.94
C GLY A 516 2.42 20.67 -10.86
N THR A 517 1.56 21.46 -11.48
CA THR A 517 0.10 21.29 -11.44
C THR A 517 -0.31 19.84 -11.78
N PRO A 518 -1.26 19.22 -11.07
CA PRO A 518 -1.71 17.87 -11.40
C PRO A 518 -2.35 17.85 -12.80
N GLY A 519 -2.14 16.76 -13.54
CA GLY A 519 -2.75 16.59 -14.86
C GLY A 519 -2.07 17.31 -16.02
N ILE A 520 -0.95 18.00 -15.80
CA ILE A 520 -0.16 18.64 -16.89
C ILE A 520 0.77 17.70 -17.65
N GLY A 521 0.76 16.40 -17.29
CA GLY A 521 1.60 15.39 -17.94
C GLY A 521 3.03 15.33 -17.40
N LYS A 522 3.27 15.50 -16.09
CA LYS A 522 4.63 15.37 -15.54
C LYS A 522 5.21 13.98 -15.75
N SER A 523 4.47 12.93 -15.39
CA SER A 523 4.93 11.55 -15.55
C SER A 523 4.91 11.11 -17.01
N VAL A 524 3.80 11.39 -17.71
CA VAL A 524 3.63 11.07 -19.13
C VAL A 524 4.71 11.74 -19.97
N ASN A 525 4.91 13.05 -19.75
CA ASN A 525 5.79 13.85 -20.59
C ASN A 525 7.21 13.96 -20.03
N ALA A 526 7.37 14.59 -18.86
CA ALA A 526 8.71 14.79 -18.30
C ALA A 526 9.40 13.48 -17.90
N GLY A 527 8.71 12.56 -17.24
CA GLY A 527 9.25 11.24 -16.87
C GLY A 527 9.71 10.44 -18.09
N SER A 528 8.85 10.28 -19.09
CA SER A 528 9.20 9.56 -20.32
C SER A 528 10.30 10.25 -21.14
N TYR A 529 10.31 11.59 -21.19
CA TYR A 529 11.35 12.33 -21.87
C TYR A 529 12.72 12.22 -21.18
N LEU A 530 12.74 12.24 -19.85
CA LEU A 530 13.95 11.97 -19.07
C LEU A 530 14.47 10.56 -19.35
N LEU A 531 13.59 9.55 -19.39
CA LEU A 531 13.97 8.19 -19.76
C LEU A 531 14.63 8.17 -21.14
N TYR A 532 13.99 8.74 -22.16
CA TYR A 532 14.55 8.84 -23.51
C TYR A 532 15.95 9.46 -23.50
N GLN A 533 16.11 10.60 -22.83
CA GLN A 533 17.37 11.33 -22.77
C GLN A 533 18.47 10.59 -22.01
N LEU A 534 18.14 9.91 -20.91
CA LEU A 534 19.09 9.12 -20.12
C LEU A 534 19.57 7.86 -20.85
N LEU A 535 18.71 7.25 -21.66
CA LEU A 535 19.10 6.14 -22.54
C LEU A 535 20.13 6.59 -23.60
N HIS A 536 20.01 7.83 -24.09
CA HIS A 536 20.96 8.44 -25.02
C HIS A 536 22.18 9.07 -24.33
N TYR A 537 22.23 9.09 -23.00
CA TYR A 537 23.40 9.56 -22.26
C TYR A 537 24.57 8.58 -22.41
N ASP A 538 25.80 9.03 -22.14
CA ASP A 538 27.01 8.21 -22.25
C ASP A 538 26.88 6.90 -21.44
N ILE A 539 26.97 5.76 -22.14
CA ILE A 539 26.83 4.42 -21.57
C ILE A 539 27.95 4.08 -20.58
N LYS A 540 29.16 4.65 -20.75
CA LYS A 540 30.29 4.44 -19.83
C LYS A 540 30.05 5.11 -18.48
N LYS A 541 29.23 6.15 -18.47
CA LYS A 541 28.86 6.92 -17.27
C LYS A 541 27.58 6.40 -16.64
N LEU A 542 26.62 5.96 -17.46
CA LEU A 542 25.31 5.50 -17.03
C LEU A 542 24.92 4.21 -17.77
N GLN A 543 24.90 3.10 -17.04
CA GLN A 543 24.66 1.75 -17.58
C GLN A 543 23.19 1.32 -17.46
N VAL A 544 22.48 1.84 -16.45
CA VAL A 544 21.09 1.45 -16.16
C VAL A 544 20.21 2.69 -15.97
N VAL A 545 18.99 2.65 -16.51
CA VAL A 545 17.95 3.64 -16.21
C VAL A 545 16.72 2.90 -15.71
N VAL A 546 16.16 3.34 -14.59
CA VAL A 546 14.98 2.70 -14.00
C VAL A 546 13.84 3.69 -13.94
N HIS A 547 12.67 3.29 -14.43
CA HIS A 547 11.43 4.08 -14.36
C HIS A 547 10.41 3.32 -13.50
N CYS A 548 10.09 3.87 -12.34
CA CYS A 548 9.23 3.26 -11.35
C CYS A 548 7.86 3.95 -11.32
N PHE A 549 6.81 3.18 -11.07
CA PHE A 549 5.43 3.63 -10.89
C PHE A 549 4.86 2.94 -9.66
N GLY A 550 5.03 3.54 -8.48
CA GLY A 550 4.76 2.85 -7.22
C GLY A 550 5.56 1.55 -7.11
N ASP A 551 4.86 0.42 -6.99
CA ASP A 551 5.42 -0.92 -6.81
C ASP A 551 5.99 -1.56 -8.10
N THR A 552 5.87 -0.89 -9.24
CA THR A 552 6.26 -1.43 -10.55
C THR A 552 7.52 -0.72 -11.07
N ALA A 553 8.61 -1.45 -11.30
CA ALA A 553 9.85 -0.92 -11.84
C ALA A 553 10.17 -1.46 -13.25
N TYR A 554 10.46 -0.56 -14.18
CA TYR A 554 11.00 -0.89 -15.51
C TYR A 554 12.49 -0.60 -15.53
N VAL A 555 13.30 -1.66 -15.59
CA VAL A 555 14.76 -1.57 -15.60
C VAL A 555 15.26 -1.66 -17.04
N PHE A 556 15.81 -0.56 -17.54
CA PHE A 556 16.45 -0.48 -18.86
C PHE A 556 17.95 -0.68 -18.70
N HIS A 557 18.45 -1.82 -19.17
CA HIS A 557 19.86 -2.14 -19.15
C HIS A 557 20.50 -1.77 -20.50
N LYS A 558 21.35 -0.75 -20.51
CA LYS A 558 21.86 -0.14 -21.75
C LYS A 558 22.91 -1.00 -22.47
N ILE A 559 23.63 -1.84 -21.73
CA ILE A 559 24.68 -2.72 -22.28
C ILE A 559 24.03 -3.87 -23.06
N THR A 560 23.07 -4.54 -22.45
CA THR A 560 22.35 -5.67 -23.06
C THR A 560 21.16 -5.24 -23.91
N LYS A 561 20.79 -3.95 -23.85
CA LYS A 561 19.61 -3.37 -24.51
C LYS A 561 18.31 -4.10 -24.18
N THR A 562 18.14 -4.47 -22.91
CA THR A 562 16.96 -5.20 -22.43
C THR A 562 16.11 -4.33 -21.51
N VAL A 563 14.80 -4.56 -21.52
CA VAL A 563 13.88 -3.99 -20.52
C VAL A 563 13.24 -5.12 -19.73
N THR A 564 13.31 -5.00 -18.41
CA THR A 564 12.71 -5.94 -17.49
C THR A 564 11.70 -5.22 -16.62
N LYS A 565 10.49 -5.77 -16.53
CA LYS A 565 9.45 -5.29 -15.63
C LYS A 565 9.45 -6.12 -14.35
N TYR A 566 9.51 -5.42 -13.22
CA TYR A 566 9.36 -5.97 -11.87
C TYR A 566 8.09 -5.39 -11.26
N THR A 567 7.35 -6.23 -10.54
CA THR A 567 6.08 -5.86 -9.89
C THR A 567 6.16 -6.28 -8.44
N GLY A 568 5.76 -5.38 -7.54
CA GLY A 568 5.92 -5.53 -6.09
C GLY A 568 7.06 -4.65 -5.56
N GLU A 569 6.80 -3.99 -4.44
CA GLU A 569 7.71 -3.03 -3.79
C GLU A 569 9.03 -3.69 -3.39
N ILE A 570 8.95 -4.78 -2.63
CA ILE A 570 10.11 -5.59 -2.19
C ILE A 570 10.93 -6.11 -3.40
N THR A 571 10.26 -6.56 -4.45
CA THR A 571 10.92 -7.07 -5.65
C THR A 571 11.64 -5.95 -6.41
N SER A 572 11.03 -4.77 -6.51
CA SER A 572 11.63 -3.62 -7.18
C SER A 572 12.84 -3.07 -6.42
N GLU A 573 12.74 -2.95 -5.10
CA GLU A 573 13.84 -2.50 -4.23
C GLU A 573 15.04 -3.45 -4.27
N SER A 574 14.79 -4.74 -4.07
CA SER A 574 15.86 -5.74 -4.08
C SER A 574 16.63 -5.76 -5.40
N VAL A 575 15.95 -5.56 -6.55
CA VAL A 575 16.61 -5.50 -7.86
C VAL A 575 17.53 -4.30 -7.96
N LEU A 576 17.07 -3.13 -7.51
CA LEU A 576 17.90 -1.93 -7.47
C LEU A 576 19.15 -2.14 -6.61
N CYS A 577 18.99 -2.72 -5.41
CA CYS A 577 20.09 -3.08 -4.53
C CYS A 577 21.07 -4.06 -5.20
N GLY A 578 20.58 -5.12 -5.84
CA GLY A 578 21.43 -6.11 -6.52
C GLY A 578 22.19 -5.54 -7.72
N LEU A 579 21.59 -4.60 -8.47
CA LEU A 579 22.29 -3.90 -9.56
C LEU A 579 23.40 -3.00 -9.02
N TRP A 580 23.13 -2.31 -7.92
CA TRP A 580 24.11 -1.46 -7.24
C TRP A 580 25.28 -2.26 -6.66
N GLN A 581 25.03 -3.39 -5.98
CA GLN A 581 26.07 -4.29 -5.45
C GLN A 581 27.03 -4.81 -6.53
N ARG A 582 26.55 -4.94 -7.77
CA ARG A 582 27.39 -5.30 -8.93
C ARG A 582 28.24 -4.12 -9.45
N GLY A 583 28.25 -2.99 -8.76
CA GLY A 583 29.01 -1.79 -9.12
C GLY A 583 28.41 -1.02 -10.30
N MET A 584 27.17 -1.30 -10.71
CA MET A 584 26.58 -0.62 -11.85
C MET A 584 26.21 0.83 -11.50
N LYS A 585 26.29 1.71 -12.50
CA LYS A 585 25.90 3.11 -12.39
C LYS A 585 24.56 3.34 -13.07
N GLY A 586 23.62 3.96 -12.37
CA GLY A 586 22.29 4.19 -12.92
C GLY A 586 21.57 5.43 -12.42
N TYR A 587 20.39 5.65 -13.00
CA TYR A 587 19.52 6.77 -12.71
C TYR A 587 18.07 6.31 -12.55
N ILE A 588 17.40 6.78 -11.51
CA ILE A 588 16.03 6.41 -11.14
C ILE A 588 15.08 7.56 -11.44
N ILE A 589 14.02 7.28 -12.19
CA ILE A 589 12.85 8.14 -12.35
C ILE A 589 11.74 7.48 -11.56
N TYR A 590 11.31 8.11 -10.47
CA TYR A 590 10.27 7.57 -9.60
C TYR A 590 8.97 8.34 -9.78
N ASP A 591 7.95 7.71 -10.35
CA ASP A 591 6.59 8.24 -10.44
C ASP A 591 5.75 7.78 -9.25
N VAL A 592 5.26 8.73 -8.47
CA VAL A 592 4.51 8.45 -7.23
C VAL A 592 3.08 8.04 -7.59
N ALA A 593 2.79 6.74 -7.55
CA ALA A 593 1.50 6.17 -7.97
C ALA A 593 0.44 6.07 -6.85
N ARG A 594 0.84 5.91 -5.57
CA ARG A 594 -0.08 5.86 -4.42
C ARG A 594 -0.24 7.25 -3.79
N LYS A 595 -1.49 7.61 -3.48
CA LYS A 595 -1.82 8.84 -2.73
C LYS A 595 -1.15 8.79 -1.35
N GLY A 596 -0.55 9.90 -0.92
CA GLY A 596 -0.06 10.11 0.44
C GLY A 596 1.01 9.17 1.00
N THR A 597 1.66 8.30 0.21
CA THR A 597 2.71 7.41 0.72
C THR A 597 4.06 7.73 0.06
N PRO A 598 5.10 8.11 0.82
CA PRO A 598 6.46 8.17 0.29
C PRO A 598 6.91 6.77 -0.23
N PRO A 599 7.71 6.64 -1.32
CA PRO A 599 8.57 5.46 -1.49
C PRO A 599 9.23 5.03 -0.19
N ASP A 600 9.27 3.73 0.06
CA ASP A 600 9.96 3.13 1.18
C ASP A 600 11.40 3.64 1.28
N THR A 601 11.92 3.78 2.51
CA THR A 601 13.27 4.31 2.77
C THR A 601 14.38 3.47 2.15
N GLY A 602 14.11 2.21 1.81
CA GLY A 602 14.99 1.32 1.05
C GLY A 602 15.07 1.62 -0.46
N PHE A 603 14.11 2.37 -1.00
CA PHE A 603 14.06 2.72 -2.42
C PHE A 603 15.00 3.87 -2.80
N ALA A 604 15.33 4.72 -1.83
CA ALA A 604 16.29 5.80 -2.01
C ALA A 604 17.68 5.21 -2.29
N PRO A 605 18.36 5.58 -3.39
CA PRO A 605 19.62 4.94 -3.74
C PRO A 605 20.68 5.18 -2.67
N CYS A 606 21.28 4.10 -2.18
CA CYS A 606 22.57 4.17 -1.49
C CYS A 606 23.60 4.81 -2.46
N ASN A 607 24.53 5.59 -1.90
CA ASN A 607 25.66 6.27 -2.56
C ASN A 607 26.01 5.72 -3.97
N GLY A 608 25.86 6.53 -5.02
CA GLY A 608 26.32 6.17 -6.38
C GLY A 608 25.33 6.34 -7.54
N TRP A 609 24.03 6.53 -7.28
CA TRP A 609 23.00 6.68 -8.34
C TRP A 609 22.30 8.03 -8.27
N GLY A 610 21.82 8.50 -9.43
CA GLY A 610 20.96 9.68 -9.49
C GLY A 610 19.48 9.34 -9.38
N MET A 611 18.69 10.28 -8.86
CA MET A 611 17.25 10.08 -8.69
C MET A 611 16.48 11.38 -8.96
N ILE A 612 15.36 11.25 -9.68
CA ILE A 612 14.32 12.26 -9.75
C ILE A 612 12.97 11.66 -9.39
N VAL A 613 12.27 12.33 -8.48
CA VAL A 613 10.89 12.00 -8.14
C VAL A 613 9.96 12.86 -8.98
N VAL A 614 9.09 12.22 -9.75
CA VAL A 614 7.98 12.82 -10.48
C VAL A 614 6.73 12.65 -9.63
N SER A 615 6.27 13.74 -9.04
CA SER A 615 5.31 13.68 -7.93
C SER A 615 3.92 14.22 -8.29
N SER A 616 2.87 13.64 -7.72
CA SER A 616 1.57 14.31 -7.60
C SER A 616 1.65 15.35 -6.47
N PRO A 617 1.01 16.53 -6.60
CA PRO A 617 1.25 17.66 -5.70
C PRO A 617 0.55 17.57 -4.34
N GLU A 618 0.64 16.41 -3.68
CA GLU A 618 0.18 16.23 -2.31
C GLU A 618 1.32 16.49 -1.33
N VAL A 619 1.08 17.38 -0.38
CA VAL A 619 2.05 17.98 0.54
C VAL A 619 2.74 17.03 1.49
N SER A 620 2.02 16.04 2.02
CA SER A 620 2.60 15.06 2.94
C SER A 620 3.77 14.31 2.32
N ASN A 621 3.81 14.23 0.98
CA ASN A 621 4.95 13.65 0.29
C ASN A 621 6.16 14.60 0.34
N TYR A 622 6.03 15.88 0.02
CA TYR A 622 7.17 16.76 -0.29
C TYR A 622 8.10 17.09 0.87
N ASP A 623 7.54 17.40 2.04
CA ASP A 623 8.34 17.86 3.18
C ASP A 623 9.16 16.67 3.73
N GLY A 624 8.56 15.47 3.76
CA GLY A 624 9.29 14.22 4.01
C GLY A 624 10.42 13.99 3.00
N TRP A 625 10.17 14.20 1.70
CA TRP A 625 11.19 13.98 0.65
C TRP A 625 12.37 14.96 0.70
N GLU A 626 12.09 16.25 0.91
CA GLU A 626 13.15 17.26 0.99
C GLU A 626 14.01 17.06 2.23
N GLU A 627 13.40 16.71 3.37
CA GLU A 627 14.12 16.44 4.61
C GLU A 627 14.89 15.11 4.57
N GLN A 628 14.27 14.03 4.07
CA GLN A 628 14.88 12.69 3.99
C GLN A 628 16.03 12.63 2.97
N LEU A 629 15.85 13.17 1.75
CA LEU A 629 16.84 13.06 0.66
C LEU A 629 17.71 14.30 0.46
N LYS A 630 17.48 15.39 1.21
CA LYS A 630 18.08 16.71 0.93
C LYS A 630 17.87 17.14 -0.54
N ALA A 631 16.73 16.76 -1.11
CA ALA A 631 16.46 16.88 -2.54
C ALA A 631 16.18 18.32 -2.96
N ARG A 632 16.61 18.70 -4.17
CA ARG A 632 16.32 20.03 -4.72
C ARG A 632 15.08 20.02 -5.62
N ARG A 633 14.18 20.97 -5.37
CA ARG A 633 12.94 21.16 -6.13
C ARG A 633 13.22 21.65 -7.56
N ILE A 634 12.41 21.18 -8.51
CA ILE A 634 12.26 21.71 -9.87
C ILE A 634 10.79 22.06 -10.03
N ILE A 635 10.47 23.34 -10.23
CA ILE A 635 9.07 23.77 -10.40
C ILE A 635 8.73 23.85 -11.88
N MET A 636 7.84 23.00 -12.36
CA MET A 636 7.36 22.97 -13.75
C MET A 636 6.06 23.77 -13.90
N ASN A 637 6.08 24.76 -14.78
CA ASN A 637 4.90 25.58 -15.06
C ASN A 637 3.81 24.78 -15.79
N CYS A 638 2.56 25.20 -15.57
CA CYS A 638 1.42 24.78 -16.40
C CYS A 638 1.65 25.24 -17.86
N PRO A 639 1.28 24.44 -18.88
CA PRO A 639 1.51 24.83 -20.27
C PRO A 639 0.77 26.12 -20.63
N GLU A 640 1.39 26.91 -21.50
CA GLU A 640 0.79 28.11 -22.07
C GLU A 640 -0.25 27.75 -23.14
N GLU A 641 -1.14 28.69 -23.44
CA GLU A 641 -2.21 28.50 -24.44
C GLU A 641 -1.66 28.09 -25.80
N MET A 642 -0.58 28.73 -26.25
CA MET A 642 0.09 28.39 -27.51
C MET A 642 0.61 26.94 -27.53
N VAL A 643 1.05 26.41 -26.39
CA VAL A 643 1.52 25.02 -26.27
C VAL A 643 0.34 24.06 -26.36
N VAL A 644 -0.79 24.38 -25.71
CA VAL A 644 -2.02 23.58 -25.84
C VAL A 644 -2.54 23.62 -27.27
N LYS A 645 -2.47 24.78 -27.94
CA LYS A 645 -2.84 24.93 -29.35
C LYS A 645 -1.98 24.05 -30.26
N ALA A 646 -0.68 24.01 -30.01
CA ALA A 646 0.23 23.09 -30.72
C ALA A 646 -0.09 21.61 -30.45
N MET A 647 -0.49 21.26 -29.22
CA MET A 647 -0.98 19.90 -28.91
C MET A 647 -2.26 19.57 -29.68
N CYS A 648 -3.23 20.50 -29.77
CA CYS A 648 -4.42 20.32 -30.59
C CYS A 648 -4.08 20.10 -32.06
N ALA A 649 -3.12 20.88 -32.57
CA ALA A 649 -2.66 20.76 -33.94
C ALA A 649 -2.07 19.37 -34.22
N TRP A 650 -1.27 18.85 -33.28
CA TRP A 650 -0.72 17.49 -33.34
C TRP A 650 -1.79 16.39 -33.23
N ILE A 651 -2.74 16.52 -32.29
CA ILE A 651 -3.82 15.54 -32.08
C ILE A 651 -4.71 15.43 -33.31
N LYS A 652 -4.99 16.57 -33.97
CA LYS A 652 -5.82 16.64 -35.19
C LYS A 652 -4.98 16.77 -36.47
N ARG A 653 -3.72 16.30 -36.45
CA ARG A 653 -2.87 16.25 -37.64
C ARG A 653 -3.52 15.41 -38.73
N GLY A 654 -3.37 15.81 -39.99
CA GLY A 654 -3.97 15.14 -41.15
C GLY A 654 -5.47 15.38 -41.34
N VAL A 655 -6.12 16.16 -40.48
CA VAL A 655 -7.51 16.60 -40.65
C VAL A 655 -7.55 17.94 -41.38
N LYS A 656 -8.65 18.23 -42.12
CA LYS A 656 -8.85 19.53 -42.79
C LYS A 656 -8.69 20.72 -41.81
N PRO A 657 -8.07 21.84 -42.23
CA PRO A 657 -7.82 23.01 -41.38
C PRO A 657 -9.06 23.53 -40.61
N ASP A 658 -10.24 23.55 -41.24
CA ASP A 658 -11.48 24.03 -40.60
C ASP A 658 -11.87 23.22 -39.37
N LYS A 659 -11.74 21.89 -39.46
CA LYS A 659 -12.04 20.97 -38.35
C LYS A 659 -10.98 21.05 -37.26
N GLN A 660 -9.73 21.33 -37.62
CA GLN A 660 -8.67 21.59 -36.65
C GLN A 660 -8.94 22.88 -35.86
N ALA A 661 -9.41 23.93 -36.54
CA ALA A 661 -9.82 25.19 -35.92
C ALA A 661 -11.09 25.04 -35.05
N GLU A 662 -12.05 24.22 -35.48
CA GLU A 662 -13.23 23.86 -34.67
C GLU A 662 -12.82 23.13 -33.38
N TYR A 663 -11.96 22.12 -33.50
CA TYR A 663 -11.45 21.40 -32.32
C TYR A 663 -10.68 22.32 -31.37
N TRP A 664 -9.85 23.23 -31.90
CA TRP A 664 -9.19 24.24 -31.09
C TRP A 664 -10.19 25.12 -30.33
N ARG A 665 -11.24 25.62 -31.00
CA ARG A 665 -12.30 26.43 -30.34
C ARG A 665 -12.94 25.67 -29.17
N THR A 666 -13.24 24.39 -29.34
CA THR A 666 -13.77 23.55 -28.24
C THR A 666 -12.79 23.45 -27.07
N VAL A 667 -11.51 23.18 -27.35
CA VAL A 667 -10.48 23.07 -26.29
C VAL A 667 -10.23 24.42 -25.61
N GLU A 668 -10.27 25.53 -26.35
CA GLU A 668 -10.16 26.88 -25.82
C GLU A 668 -11.32 27.21 -24.85
N GLU A 669 -12.55 26.81 -25.20
CA GLU A 669 -13.70 26.90 -24.29
C GLU A 669 -13.54 26.03 -23.04
N HIS A 670 -12.97 24.82 -23.19
CA HIS A 670 -12.67 23.98 -22.04
C HIS A 670 -11.65 24.66 -21.11
N MET A 671 -10.57 25.20 -21.67
CA MET A 671 -9.53 25.91 -20.93
C MET A 671 -10.06 27.10 -20.12
N LYS A 672 -11.04 27.84 -20.67
CA LYS A 672 -11.68 28.96 -19.95
C LYS A 672 -12.33 28.51 -18.63
N LYS A 673 -12.80 27.26 -18.53
CA LYS A 673 -13.46 26.71 -17.33
C LYS A 673 -12.53 25.93 -16.41
N VAL A 674 -11.60 25.15 -16.97
CA VAL A 674 -10.76 24.21 -16.18
C VAL A 674 -9.25 24.48 -16.26
N GLY A 675 -8.83 25.52 -16.97
CA GLY A 675 -7.43 25.91 -17.18
C GLY A 675 -6.71 25.06 -18.24
N PRO A 676 -5.46 25.41 -18.60
CA PRO A 676 -4.64 24.67 -19.57
C PRO A 676 -4.08 23.38 -18.97
N ILE A 677 -4.95 22.46 -18.56
CA ILE A 677 -4.57 21.17 -17.94
C ILE A 677 -4.94 20.04 -18.91
N PRO A 678 -3.99 19.52 -19.72
CA PRO A 678 -4.20 18.48 -20.73
C PRO A 678 -5.15 17.35 -20.34
N ARG A 679 -5.02 16.80 -19.12
CA ARG A 679 -5.89 15.73 -18.61
C ARG A 679 -7.38 16.06 -18.65
N HIS A 680 -7.75 17.33 -18.52
CA HIS A 680 -9.14 17.76 -18.35
C HIS A 680 -9.70 18.53 -19.54
N ILE A 681 -8.90 18.83 -20.57
CA ILE A 681 -9.33 19.69 -21.69
C ILE A 681 -9.51 18.94 -23.01
N PHE A 682 -8.80 17.83 -23.22
CA PHE A 682 -8.88 17.07 -24.47
C PHE A 682 -9.99 16.01 -24.48
N ASP A 683 -10.39 15.53 -23.31
CA ASP A 683 -11.43 14.52 -23.12
C ASP A 683 -12.72 15.15 -22.54
N ALA A 684 -13.86 14.85 -23.16
CA ALA A 684 -15.14 15.47 -22.81
C ALA A 684 -15.67 15.00 -21.44
N ASP A 685 -15.44 13.74 -21.07
CA ASP A 685 -15.90 13.19 -19.80
C ASP A 685 -15.07 13.72 -18.64
N GLU A 686 -13.74 13.74 -18.78
CA GLU A 686 -12.84 14.35 -17.81
C GLU A 686 -13.07 15.85 -17.68
N TYR A 687 -13.38 16.54 -18.79
CA TYR A 687 -13.81 17.93 -18.78
C TYR A 687 -15.11 18.11 -17.98
N GLY A 688 -16.12 17.27 -18.22
CA GLY A 688 -17.39 17.31 -17.51
C GLY A 688 -17.22 17.07 -16.01
N LYS A 689 -16.44 16.05 -15.61
CA LYS A 689 -16.09 15.78 -14.21
C LYS A 689 -15.36 16.96 -13.58
N ARG A 690 -14.31 17.46 -14.24
CA ARG A 690 -13.51 18.58 -13.72
C ARG A 690 -14.31 19.87 -13.60
N THR A 691 -15.23 20.14 -14.52
CA THR A 691 -16.10 21.31 -14.47
C THR A 691 -17.01 21.25 -13.23
N LYS A 692 -17.61 20.09 -12.94
CA LYS A 692 -18.41 19.88 -11.72
C LYS A 692 -17.56 20.08 -10.47
N ASP A 693 -16.33 19.55 -10.45
CA ASP A 693 -15.40 19.74 -9.32
C ASP A 693 -15.02 21.22 -9.11
N VAL A 694 -14.78 21.98 -10.19
CA VAL A 694 -14.49 23.42 -10.12
C VAL A 694 -15.70 24.20 -9.61
N MET A 695 -16.91 23.91 -10.09
CA MET A 695 -18.13 24.56 -9.62
C MET A 695 -18.38 24.28 -8.14
N ARG A 696 -18.26 23.00 -7.73
CA ARG A 696 -18.33 22.60 -6.33
C ARG A 696 -17.27 23.34 -5.52
N ALA A 697 -16.00 23.32 -5.93
CA ALA A 697 -14.95 24.03 -5.21
C ALA A 697 -15.24 25.53 -5.06
N LEU A 698 -15.81 26.20 -6.08
CA LEU A 698 -16.26 27.59 -5.97
C LEU A 698 -17.37 27.77 -4.94
N GLU A 699 -18.37 26.87 -4.90
CA GLU A 699 -19.46 26.84 -3.91
C GLU A 699 -18.96 26.69 -2.48
N TRP A 700 -18.00 25.81 -2.28
CA TRP A 700 -17.39 25.51 -0.98
C TRP A 700 -16.49 26.62 -0.44
N ILE A 701 -16.21 27.69 -1.19
CA ILE A 701 -15.52 28.89 -0.68
C ILE A 701 -16.45 29.60 0.33
N ASN A 702 -16.50 29.09 1.57
CA ASN A 702 -17.30 29.67 2.66
C ASN A 702 -16.62 29.48 4.03
N ILE A 703 -16.40 30.61 4.72
CA ILE A 703 -16.31 30.82 6.18
C ILE A 703 -15.37 29.87 6.96
N GLY A 704 -14.14 30.32 7.26
CA GLY A 704 -13.31 29.64 8.28
C GLY A 704 -11.82 29.46 7.99
N GLY A 705 -11.17 30.36 7.22
CA GLY A 705 -9.70 30.38 7.09
C GLY A 705 -9.10 30.03 5.71
N GLN A 706 -9.92 29.55 4.76
CA GLN A 706 -9.45 29.13 3.43
C GLN A 706 -9.03 30.27 2.47
N GLY A 707 -9.41 31.53 2.77
CA GLY A 707 -8.93 32.69 2.01
C GLY A 707 -7.40 32.82 1.99
N ARG A 708 -6.72 32.21 2.98
CA ARG A 708 -5.26 32.19 3.11
C ARG A 708 -4.56 31.39 2.00
N TYR A 709 -5.22 30.40 1.38
CA TYR A 709 -4.67 29.62 0.26
C TYR A 709 -4.53 30.43 -1.04
N PHE A 710 -5.31 31.51 -1.16
CA PHE A 710 -5.26 32.44 -2.29
C PHE A 710 -4.41 33.69 -2.00
N ALA A 711 -4.16 34.00 -0.72
CA ALA A 711 -3.55 35.26 -0.26
C ALA A 711 -2.05 35.18 0.08
N LEU A 712 -1.55 34.04 0.56
CA LEU A 712 -0.16 33.93 0.96
C LEU A 712 0.67 33.37 -0.18
N GLY A 713 1.18 34.27 -1.02
CA GLY A 713 2.28 33.99 -1.93
C GLY A 713 3.59 33.64 -1.19
N GLY A 714 3.59 32.53 -0.45
CA GLY A 714 4.73 32.02 0.31
C GLY A 714 4.41 30.68 0.97
N SER A 715 5.30 29.70 0.73
CA SER A 715 5.55 28.38 1.35
C SER A 715 4.43 27.49 1.91
N LYS A 716 3.21 27.96 2.18
CA LYS A 716 2.12 27.13 2.70
C LYS A 716 1.45 26.32 1.59
N LEU A 717 1.16 25.10 2.00
CA LEU A 717 1.36 23.87 1.28
C LEU A 717 0.10 23.46 0.47
N TRP A 718 0.30 22.91 -0.73
CA TRP A 718 -0.70 22.34 -1.66
C TRP A 718 -1.45 21.10 -1.10
N TYR A 719 -2.63 21.23 -0.49
CA TYR A 719 -3.39 20.05 -0.02
C TYR A 719 -4.26 19.45 -1.14
N SER A 720 -4.05 18.16 -1.44
CA SER A 720 -4.83 17.44 -2.47
C SER A 720 -6.27 17.17 -2.04
N GLU A 721 -6.50 17.12 -0.72
CA GLU A 721 -7.82 16.96 -0.10
C GLU A 721 -8.60 18.28 -0.02
N ASP A 722 -7.94 19.43 -0.17
CA ASP A 722 -8.58 20.74 -0.14
C ASP A 722 -9.23 21.05 -1.50
N PRO A 723 -10.55 21.33 -1.58
CA PRO A 723 -11.21 21.79 -2.80
C PRO A 723 -10.50 22.95 -3.54
N SER A 724 -9.74 23.79 -2.82
CA SER A 724 -9.00 24.92 -3.39
C SER A 724 -8.03 24.54 -4.52
N HIS A 725 -7.43 23.34 -4.47
CA HIS A 725 -6.52 22.86 -5.53
C HIS A 725 -7.22 22.67 -6.88
N LYS A 726 -8.56 22.57 -6.88
CA LYS A 726 -9.34 22.50 -8.13
C LYS A 726 -9.34 23.82 -8.89
N LEU A 727 -9.11 24.93 -8.18
CA LEU A 727 -9.28 26.31 -8.67
C LEU A 727 -7.97 27.02 -9.03
N VAL A 728 -6.83 26.44 -8.65
CA VAL A 728 -5.50 27.03 -8.85
C VAL A 728 -4.56 26.13 -9.66
N LYS A 729 -3.55 26.75 -10.25
CA LYS A 729 -2.41 26.14 -10.93
C LYS A 729 -1.10 26.68 -10.33
N ILE A 730 -0.06 25.87 -10.42
CA ILE A 730 1.29 26.19 -9.98
C ILE A 730 1.95 27.12 -11.00
N VAL A 731 2.50 28.23 -10.50
CA VAL A 731 3.32 29.17 -11.25
C VAL A 731 4.66 29.32 -10.56
N ARG A 732 5.73 29.12 -11.32
CA ARG A 732 7.11 29.30 -10.88
C ARG A 732 7.38 30.78 -10.61
N SER A 733 8.02 31.04 -9.48
CA SER A 733 8.51 32.35 -9.05
C SER A 733 9.91 32.21 -8.45
N ARG A 734 10.51 33.33 -8.08
CA ARG A 734 11.83 33.39 -7.47
C ARG A 734 11.83 34.23 -6.22
N THR A 735 12.61 33.79 -5.24
CA THR A 735 12.97 34.62 -4.09
C THR A 735 14.07 35.61 -4.48
N GLU A 736 14.25 36.64 -3.66
CA GLU A 736 15.35 37.61 -3.81
C GLU A 736 16.73 36.92 -3.81
N LYS A 737 16.86 35.81 -3.08
CA LYS A 737 18.08 34.96 -3.03
C LYS A 737 18.23 34.04 -4.25
N GLY A 738 17.36 34.13 -5.26
CA GLY A 738 17.45 33.37 -6.51
C GLY A 738 17.04 31.90 -6.41
N ALA A 739 16.33 31.50 -5.34
CA ALA A 739 15.77 30.15 -5.21
C ALA A 739 14.43 30.05 -5.95
N GLU A 740 14.20 28.91 -6.61
CA GLU A 740 12.92 28.60 -7.26
C GLU A 740 11.86 28.29 -6.20
N VAL A 741 10.76 29.03 -6.23
CA VAL A 741 9.57 28.79 -5.41
C VAL A 741 8.35 28.70 -6.33
N PHE A 742 7.25 28.16 -5.83
CA PHE A 742 5.99 28.20 -6.55
C PHE A 742 4.97 29.09 -5.86
N LEU A 743 4.07 29.64 -6.66
CA LEU A 743 2.90 30.40 -6.26
C LEU A 743 1.65 29.73 -6.83
N ASN A 744 0.54 29.89 -6.12
CA ASN A 744 -0.77 29.50 -6.62
C ASN A 744 -1.36 30.66 -7.43
N ALA A 745 -1.63 30.42 -8.70
CA ALA A 745 -2.40 31.31 -9.55
C ALA A 745 -3.74 30.67 -9.89
N PRO A 746 -4.82 31.43 -10.14
CA PRO A 746 -6.05 30.86 -10.66
C PRO A 746 -5.79 30.05 -11.95
N ILE A 747 -6.52 28.93 -12.12
CA ILE A 747 -6.43 28.11 -13.34
C ILE A 747 -6.68 28.94 -14.62
N TRP A 748 -7.60 29.91 -14.50
CA TRP A 748 -7.95 30.87 -15.55
C TRP A 748 -8.39 32.22 -14.94
N ALA A 749 -8.32 33.28 -15.75
CA ALA A 749 -8.63 34.66 -15.30
C ALA A 749 -10.10 34.83 -14.84
N ASP A 750 -11.06 34.20 -15.52
CA ASP A 750 -12.48 34.23 -15.13
C ASP A 750 -12.72 33.53 -13.79
N ILE A 751 -12.12 32.36 -13.59
CA ILE A 751 -12.19 31.64 -12.31
C ILE A 751 -11.58 32.47 -11.18
N GLY A 752 -10.42 33.11 -11.44
CA GLY A 752 -9.84 34.09 -10.51
C GLY A 752 -10.84 35.19 -10.15
N SER A 753 -11.48 35.78 -11.16
CA SER A 753 -12.50 36.81 -10.98
C SER A 753 -13.69 36.37 -10.12
N ARG A 754 -14.14 35.11 -10.25
CA ARG A 754 -15.23 34.55 -9.44
C ARG A 754 -14.81 34.25 -8.00
N ILE A 755 -13.58 33.76 -7.79
CA ILE A 755 -13.00 33.54 -6.46
C ILE A 755 -12.95 34.87 -5.71
N ALA A 756 -12.40 35.88 -6.37
CA ALA A 756 -12.40 37.27 -5.95
C ALA A 756 -13.79 37.73 -5.47
N ASP A 757 -14.78 37.72 -6.35
CA ASP A 757 -16.12 38.25 -6.04
C ASP A 757 -16.78 37.52 -4.87
N ARG A 758 -16.47 36.23 -4.64
CA ARG A 758 -16.94 35.46 -3.48
C ARG A 758 -16.20 35.83 -2.19
N LEU A 759 -14.87 35.99 -2.24
CA LEU A 759 -14.06 36.39 -1.08
C LEU A 759 -14.40 37.82 -0.63
N ALA A 760 -14.61 38.74 -1.57
CA ALA A 760 -14.99 40.12 -1.28
C ALA A 760 -16.34 40.27 -0.56
N LYS A 761 -17.24 39.28 -0.66
CA LYS A 761 -18.51 39.27 0.09
C LYS A 761 -18.34 38.88 1.57
N LYS A 762 -17.17 38.34 1.96
CA LYS A 762 -16.98 37.67 3.26
C LYS A 762 -15.77 38.17 4.05
N LEU A 763 -14.79 38.79 3.41
CA LEU A 763 -13.60 39.36 4.06
C LEU A 763 -13.83 40.83 4.44
N ALA A 764 -13.23 41.27 5.54
CA ALA A 764 -13.09 42.68 5.86
C ALA A 764 -12.27 43.40 4.77
N THR A 765 -12.51 44.70 4.58
CA THR A 765 -11.85 45.50 3.53
C THR A 765 -10.32 45.45 3.61
N GLU A 766 -9.75 45.42 4.82
CA GLU A 766 -8.30 45.33 5.06
C GLU A 766 -7.72 43.97 4.62
N ASP A 767 -8.38 42.87 4.95
CA ASP A 767 -7.99 41.52 4.52
C ASP A 767 -8.10 41.34 3.01
N LEU A 768 -9.12 41.97 2.40
CA LEU A 768 -9.30 41.98 0.95
C LEU A 768 -8.15 42.75 0.25
N LEU A 769 -7.74 43.90 0.77
CA LEU A 769 -6.61 44.68 0.26
C LEU A 769 -5.29 43.91 0.37
N LEU A 770 -5.04 43.23 1.49
CA LEU A 770 -3.86 42.37 1.67
C LEU A 770 -3.86 41.19 0.69
N LEU A 771 -5.01 40.57 0.44
CA LEU A 771 -5.18 39.53 -0.58
C LEU A 771 -4.85 40.07 -1.98
N ILE A 772 -5.33 41.27 -2.32
CA ILE A 772 -5.11 41.92 -3.63
C ILE A 772 -3.63 42.25 -3.83
N LEU A 773 -2.99 42.90 -2.85
CA LEU A 773 -1.58 43.30 -2.90
C LEU A 773 -0.64 42.10 -3.00
N ARG A 774 -1.01 40.97 -2.39
CA ARG A 774 -0.23 39.73 -2.45
C ARG A 774 -0.54 38.86 -3.67
N SER A 775 -1.72 39.02 -4.28
CA SER A 775 -2.07 38.34 -5.52
C SER A 775 -1.28 38.94 -6.70
N ARG A 776 -0.65 38.09 -7.52
CA ARG A 776 -0.04 38.52 -8.80
C ARG A 776 -1.01 38.18 -9.94
N GLY A 777 -1.15 39.06 -10.94
CA GLY A 777 -1.93 38.81 -12.16
C GLY A 777 -3.37 39.37 -12.15
N ALA A 778 -4.32 38.65 -12.76
CA ALA A 778 -5.67 39.16 -13.08
C ALA A 778 -6.48 39.65 -11.86
N LEU A 779 -6.24 39.05 -10.68
CA LEU A 779 -6.87 39.45 -9.42
C LEU A 779 -6.46 40.88 -9.01
N ALA A 780 -5.16 41.18 -9.03
CA ALA A 780 -4.65 42.50 -8.74
C ALA A 780 -5.19 43.54 -9.73
N SER A 781 -5.17 43.24 -11.03
CA SER A 781 -5.67 44.17 -12.07
C SER A 781 -7.16 44.53 -11.87
N LYS A 782 -8.03 43.52 -11.71
CA LYS A 782 -9.49 43.74 -11.58
C LYS A 782 -9.84 44.54 -10.32
N TYR A 783 -9.14 44.29 -9.21
CA TYR A 783 -9.41 45.01 -7.98
C TYR A 783 -8.76 46.38 -7.90
N VAL A 784 -7.57 46.58 -8.47
CA VAL A 784 -7.01 47.91 -8.66
C VAL A 784 -7.95 48.75 -9.52
N GLU A 785 -8.55 48.17 -10.56
CA GLU A 785 -9.57 48.85 -11.36
C GLU A 785 -10.83 49.16 -10.52
N LYS A 786 -11.41 48.18 -9.83
CA LYS A 786 -12.64 48.35 -9.06
C LYS A 786 -12.49 49.28 -7.84
N LEU A 787 -11.39 49.15 -7.10
CA LEU A 787 -11.08 49.98 -5.92
C LEU A 787 -10.55 51.35 -6.33
N GLY A 788 -9.69 51.41 -7.35
CA GLY A 788 -9.23 52.67 -7.93
C GLY A 788 -10.41 53.52 -8.39
N LEU A 789 -11.35 52.94 -9.15
CA LEU A 789 -12.58 53.63 -9.55
C LEU A 789 -13.40 54.14 -8.37
N ARG A 790 -13.54 53.36 -7.28
CA ARG A 790 -14.25 53.82 -6.07
C ARG A 790 -13.54 54.96 -5.36
N VAL A 791 -12.22 54.93 -5.29
CA VAL A 791 -11.40 55.98 -4.67
C VAL A 791 -11.57 57.31 -5.42
N PHE A 792 -11.70 57.28 -6.75
CA PHE A 792 -12.02 58.46 -7.57
C PHE A 792 -13.47 58.96 -7.46
N MET A 793 -14.37 58.22 -6.79
CA MET A 793 -15.74 58.69 -6.49
C MET A 793 -15.82 59.51 -5.18
N TYR A 794 -14.77 59.51 -4.35
CA TYR A 794 -14.71 60.32 -3.15
C TYR A 794 -14.20 61.73 -3.47
N GLY A 795 -15.10 62.71 -3.42
CA GLY A 795 -14.81 64.10 -3.76
C GLY A 795 -13.64 64.70 -2.97
N GLU A 796 -13.46 64.30 -1.70
CA GLU A 796 -12.34 64.75 -0.86
C GLU A 796 -10.99 64.19 -1.34
N PHE A 797 -10.93 62.91 -1.71
CA PHE A 797 -9.72 62.30 -2.26
C PHE A 797 -9.32 62.93 -3.58
N VAL A 798 -10.29 63.12 -4.49
CA VAL A 798 -10.05 63.79 -5.78
C VAL A 798 -9.59 65.24 -5.55
N SER A 799 -10.19 65.95 -4.60
CA SER A 799 -9.81 67.32 -4.25
C SER A 799 -8.40 67.40 -3.64
N ALA A 800 -8.00 66.43 -2.83
CA ALA A 800 -6.65 66.33 -2.30
C ALA A 800 -5.63 65.99 -3.40
N LEU A 801 -5.98 65.06 -4.30
CA LEU A 801 -5.12 64.64 -5.41
C LEU A 801 -4.90 65.78 -6.41
N VAL A 802 -5.93 66.58 -6.70
CA VAL A 802 -5.84 67.80 -7.52
C VAL A 802 -4.90 68.85 -6.91
N LYS A 803 -4.84 68.97 -5.58
CA LYS A 803 -3.91 69.89 -4.90
C LYS A 803 -2.44 69.47 -5.00
N GLU A 804 -2.19 68.17 -5.13
CA GLU A 804 -0.83 67.59 -5.23
C GLU A 804 -0.35 67.42 -6.69
N LEU A 805 -1.26 67.47 -7.66
CA LEU A 805 -0.93 67.43 -9.08
C LEU A 805 -0.30 68.77 -9.51
N LYS A 806 1.02 68.80 -9.67
CA LYS A 806 1.70 69.89 -10.37
C LYS A 806 1.52 69.73 -11.87
N GLU A 807 1.17 70.82 -12.54
CA GLU A 807 1.22 70.90 -14.01
C GLU A 807 2.64 70.51 -14.46
N LEU A 808 2.74 69.47 -15.27
CA LEU A 808 3.97 69.19 -16.00
C LEU A 808 4.07 70.26 -17.08
N GLU A 809 4.98 71.22 -16.90
CA GLU A 809 5.35 72.13 -17.98
C GLU A 809 5.69 71.30 -19.21
N ALA A 810 5.05 71.66 -20.32
CA ALA A 810 5.29 71.03 -21.61
C ALA A 810 6.77 71.23 -21.97
N THR A 811 7.60 70.24 -21.70
CA THR A 811 8.91 70.12 -22.32
C THR A 811 8.63 69.88 -23.80
N ARG A 812 8.78 70.95 -24.59
CA ARG A 812 8.93 70.83 -26.03
C ARG A 812 10.17 69.97 -26.28
N THR A 813 9.97 68.69 -26.59
CA THR A 813 10.70 67.95 -27.63
C THR A 813 10.11 66.56 -27.82
#